data_AF-A0A4V3XIA3-F1
#
_entry.id   AF-A0A4V3XIA3-F1
#
_cell.length_a   1.000
_cell.length_b   1.000
_cell.length_c   1.000
_cell.angle_alpha   90.00
_cell.angle_beta   90.00
_cell.angle_gamma   90.00
#
_symmetry.space_group_name_H-M   'P 1'
#
loop_
_entity.id
_entity.type
_entity.pdbx_description
1 polymer ?
#
loop_
_entity_poly.entity_id
_entity_poly.type
_entity_poly.pdbx_seq_one_letter_code
_entity_poly.pdbx_strand_id
1 'polypeptide(L)'
;MCDYCMPLEPYDTAYHTEHSIKHLSYHAYLQKLQPKGSKTTSTTSTLPSLAPLSYKVKVPCPSGGHPNWPGGICTACQPSAITLQSQPFRMVDHLEIASVDVIERFLEAWRKTGTQRFGWLIGRYEAYDKVPMGVKAVVEAIHEPPQQGELDGLVLGLPWEEEQRIRELGKLAGTSLTIVGYIFTDIVPDPEDKTINVFKRHPQSFFLSGLEAIFAATVQRSNPTPSRSSSTGQFASRMVTAVLTGTEDGAIDVSAYQVSEQACAMVEADMIEASLDPGIVRVKEEDRSVDSARYVPDVFFRYKNEYGLEVKKSAKPCFPVEYLLVNVSHGFPQAPSPLFRSTKFAIENRPGLETQNIETVLRELSRLGAPDITEKSGADRSDLLRYLSDWHLVAFLGTTQLISQDDMKVLIQVASAPNLDDPSVLDSLIRTESWHTLMTFARETAPARPSSSAPGGSHTDMDEDISPEIFEQIAREEASRAAAGGADTPQGNIRVCPHSSIGVAGSSGSSNSFTASSAGPFSSSSTIRYAPPTAPPMPNPATGSANPAASLPALWGYLQPALDHIVRSSTNTPSKAPPIDVAYHMGIHTAVYNYFTAQSEANNNAPVQKTITPAVPFTRFDKGKTSGTDLYEQLDRYYADTAREIFLGAPHDDATLVHYLVPCFNRFSAGTQSVHRLLNYVNRHYVKRAVDEDMGWLRLADVFDAVAKSIQESDTREQVQKRLKERRTEVLISWGYQEGGSPELLGQAEARAEAASTPDRVIPLSTLGYRRFRIDCIDPLLSVPKSKKGKKKKIPSPNGGPPMPKGRLARAVKELLEGEGGDVEERRRLAGELAILLRTVGVRPDHPLRKKVDKYDKFVVES
;
A
#
# COMPACT_ATOMS: atom_id res chain seq x y z
N MET A 1 34.70 55.23 -7.94
CA MET A 1 34.31 53.85 -8.28
C MET A 1 34.56 53.67 -9.77
N CYS A 2 35.26 52.62 -10.15
CA CYS A 2 35.51 52.22 -11.55
C CYS A 2 35.07 50.76 -11.71
N ASP A 3 35.15 50.25 -12.94
CA ASP A 3 34.66 48.90 -13.30
C ASP A 3 35.30 47.77 -12.46
N TYR A 4 36.53 47.98 -11.96
CA TYR A 4 37.25 47.06 -11.07
C TYR A 4 36.87 47.16 -9.58
N CYS A 5 36.04 48.13 -9.18
CA CYS A 5 35.62 48.30 -7.78
C CYS A 5 34.14 48.70 -7.61
N MET A 6 33.32 48.47 -8.64
CA MET A 6 31.86 48.52 -8.50
C MET A 6 31.34 47.23 -7.84
N PRO A 7 30.24 47.27 -7.07
CA PRO A 7 29.60 46.07 -6.55
C PRO A 7 29.23 45.12 -7.69
N LEU A 8 29.59 43.84 -7.54
CA LEU A 8 29.23 42.81 -8.51
C LEU A 8 27.71 42.54 -8.49
N GLU A 9 27.17 42.23 -9.65
CA GLU A 9 25.77 41.83 -9.79
C GLU A 9 25.57 40.40 -9.21
N PRO A 10 24.44 40.08 -8.55
CA PRO A 10 24.23 38.77 -7.91
C PRO A 10 24.24 37.54 -8.84
N TYR A 11 24.39 37.74 -10.16
CA TYR A 11 24.43 36.71 -11.19
C TYR A 11 25.73 36.73 -12.01
N ASP A 12 26.78 37.40 -11.51
CA ASP A 12 28.10 37.42 -12.14
C ASP A 12 28.74 36.03 -12.24
N THR A 13 29.31 35.71 -13.40
CA THR A 13 29.84 34.38 -13.71
C THR A 13 31.25 34.15 -13.19
N ALA A 14 32.06 35.19 -12.99
CA ALA A 14 33.40 35.02 -12.41
C ALA A 14 33.27 34.68 -10.92
N TYR A 15 32.47 35.45 -10.18
CA TYR A 15 32.18 35.22 -8.77
C TYR A 15 31.63 33.80 -8.49
N HIS A 16 30.68 33.32 -9.31
CA HIS A 16 30.14 31.97 -9.17
C HIS A 16 31.19 30.88 -9.47
N THR A 17 32.13 31.14 -10.38
CA THR A 17 33.22 30.20 -10.68
C THR A 17 34.24 30.16 -9.54
N GLU A 18 34.66 31.32 -9.03
CA GLU A 18 35.59 31.47 -7.90
C GLU A 18 35.07 30.77 -6.63
N HIS A 19 33.80 30.99 -6.29
CA HIS A 19 33.16 30.35 -5.13
C HIS A 19 32.59 28.94 -5.41
N SER A 20 32.90 28.33 -6.58
CA SER A 20 32.44 26.98 -6.97
C SER A 20 30.91 26.77 -6.95
N ILE A 21 30.14 27.83 -7.15
CA ILE A 21 28.66 27.84 -7.14
C ILE A 21 28.14 27.41 -8.52
N LYS A 22 27.75 26.14 -8.66
CA LYS A 22 27.35 25.53 -9.94
C LYS A 22 26.08 26.12 -10.60
N HIS A 23 25.19 26.73 -9.83
CA HIS A 23 23.88 27.21 -10.28
C HIS A 23 23.54 28.56 -9.65
N LEU A 24 22.86 29.45 -10.38
CA LEU A 24 22.32 30.68 -9.80
C LEU A 24 21.19 30.38 -8.81
N SER A 25 21.05 31.20 -7.77
CA SER A 25 19.82 31.21 -6.99
C SER A 25 18.65 31.69 -7.86
N TYR A 26 17.43 31.25 -7.56
CA TYR A 26 16.22 31.73 -8.22
C TYR A 26 16.10 33.26 -8.22
N HIS A 27 16.51 33.93 -7.14
CA HIS A 27 16.43 35.38 -7.01
C HIS A 27 17.51 36.12 -7.81
N ALA A 28 18.74 35.57 -7.91
CA ALA A 28 19.76 36.08 -8.81
C ALA A 28 19.36 35.91 -10.29
N TYR A 29 18.77 34.75 -10.64
CA TYR A 29 18.25 34.49 -11.98
C TYR A 29 17.10 35.44 -12.35
N LEU A 30 16.19 35.73 -11.41
CA LEU A 30 15.15 36.75 -11.58
C LEU A 30 15.73 38.13 -11.90
N GLN A 31 16.77 38.58 -11.19
CA GLN A 31 17.42 39.86 -11.48
C GLN A 31 18.10 39.86 -12.86
N LYS A 32 18.73 38.74 -13.25
CA LYS A 32 19.35 38.55 -14.58
C LYS A 32 18.35 38.69 -15.74
N LEU A 33 17.09 38.33 -15.51
CA LEU A 33 16.00 38.47 -16.49
C LEU A 33 15.34 39.86 -16.50
N GLN A 34 15.56 40.69 -15.49
CA GLN A 34 14.96 42.03 -15.44
C GLN A 34 15.77 43.03 -16.28
N PRO A 35 15.12 43.86 -17.12
CA PRO A 35 15.82 44.85 -17.92
C PRO A 35 16.44 45.94 -17.02
N LYS A 36 17.74 46.20 -17.22
CA LYS A 36 18.62 47.03 -16.35
C LYS A 36 18.22 48.52 -16.17
N GLY A 37 17.05 48.95 -16.64
CA GLY A 37 16.52 50.32 -16.46
C GLY A 37 15.21 50.41 -15.66
N SER A 38 14.51 49.30 -15.38
CA SER A 38 13.11 49.34 -14.95
C SER A 38 12.86 49.60 -13.45
N LYS A 39 13.66 50.46 -12.81
CA LYS A 39 13.45 50.91 -11.41
C LYS A 39 12.69 52.24 -11.29
N THR A 40 12.37 52.90 -12.41
CA THR A 40 11.81 54.26 -12.47
C THR A 40 10.48 54.36 -13.23
N THR A 41 9.86 53.24 -13.58
CA THR A 41 8.59 53.21 -14.34
C THR A 41 7.41 52.86 -13.44
N SER A 42 6.25 53.46 -13.71
CA SER A 42 5.03 53.37 -12.91
C SER A 42 4.58 51.94 -12.59
N THR A 43 3.93 51.77 -11.44
CA THR A 43 3.44 50.49 -10.86
C THR A 43 2.35 49.76 -11.65
N THR A 44 2.07 50.17 -12.90
CA THR A 44 0.90 49.77 -13.69
C THR A 44 1.20 48.88 -14.89
N SER A 45 2.47 48.59 -15.23
CA SER A 45 2.82 47.80 -16.43
C SER A 45 4.08 46.93 -16.34
N THR A 46 4.52 46.53 -15.14
CA THR A 46 5.64 45.58 -15.00
C THR A 46 5.24 44.18 -15.48
N LEU A 47 5.58 43.84 -16.73
CA LEU A 47 5.32 42.51 -17.29
C LEU A 47 6.04 41.41 -16.48
N PRO A 48 5.39 40.28 -16.17
CA PRO A 48 6.03 39.13 -15.51
C PRO A 48 7.24 38.63 -16.31
N SER A 49 8.41 38.60 -15.67
CA SER A 49 9.68 38.18 -16.29
C SER A 49 9.84 36.66 -16.41
N LEU A 50 8.93 35.89 -15.82
CA LEU A 50 8.87 34.44 -15.92
C LEU A 50 7.57 33.99 -16.59
N ALA A 51 7.68 32.96 -17.43
CA ALA A 51 6.56 32.17 -17.92
C ALA A 51 6.84 30.70 -17.56
N PRO A 52 5.89 29.98 -16.94
CA PRO A 52 6.04 28.55 -16.69
C PRO A 52 6.19 27.78 -18.00
N LEU A 53 7.04 26.76 -17.98
CA LEU A 53 7.32 25.94 -19.13
C LEU A 53 6.23 24.86 -19.28
N SER A 54 5.65 24.72 -20.48
CA SER A 54 4.73 23.62 -20.77
C SER A 54 4.95 23.10 -22.18
N TYR A 55 4.94 21.77 -22.30
CA TYR A 55 5.11 21.05 -23.58
C TYR A 55 3.80 20.43 -24.08
N LYS A 56 2.65 20.79 -23.49
CA LYS A 56 1.32 20.40 -23.99
C LYS A 56 0.95 21.14 -25.28
N VAL A 57 0.12 20.53 -26.11
CA VAL A 57 -0.59 21.23 -27.20
C VAL A 57 -1.54 22.26 -26.59
N LYS A 58 -1.57 23.48 -27.14
CA LYS A 58 -2.43 24.56 -26.63
C LYS A 58 -3.90 24.28 -26.95
N VAL A 59 -4.72 24.12 -25.92
CA VAL A 59 -6.16 23.90 -25.99
C VAL A 59 -6.88 24.97 -25.15
N PRO A 60 -7.84 25.73 -25.70
CA PRO A 60 -8.23 25.77 -27.11
C PRO A 60 -7.10 26.29 -28.02
N CYS A 61 -7.16 25.95 -29.31
CA CYS A 61 -6.15 26.39 -30.27
C CYS A 61 -6.19 27.93 -30.49
N PRO A 62 -5.07 28.66 -30.36
CA PRO A 62 -5.04 30.12 -30.56
C PRO A 62 -5.48 30.61 -31.95
N SER A 63 -5.47 29.75 -32.97
CA SER A 63 -5.90 30.12 -34.33
C SER A 63 -7.37 29.80 -34.63
N GLY A 64 -8.09 29.10 -33.75
CA GLY A 64 -9.52 28.76 -33.86
C GLY A 64 -9.95 27.85 -35.03
N GLY A 65 -9.17 27.76 -36.11
CA GLY A 65 -9.55 27.13 -37.38
C GLY A 65 -9.49 25.60 -37.46
N HIS A 66 -9.39 24.88 -36.34
CA HIS A 66 -9.48 23.42 -36.32
C HIS A 66 -10.04 22.90 -34.99
N PRO A 67 -10.59 21.66 -34.94
CA PRO A 67 -11.04 21.04 -33.68
C PRO A 67 -9.90 20.91 -32.67
N ASN A 68 -10.22 20.95 -31.37
CA ASN A 68 -9.21 20.74 -30.32
C ASN A 68 -8.50 19.38 -30.47
N TRP A 69 -7.24 19.31 -30.02
CA TRP A 69 -6.46 18.07 -29.91
C TRP A 69 -7.26 16.98 -29.16
N PRO A 70 -7.32 15.72 -29.64
CA PRO A 70 -6.60 15.15 -30.80
C PRO A 70 -7.22 15.40 -32.18
N GLY A 71 -8.43 15.98 -32.27
CA GLY A 71 -9.16 16.15 -33.53
C GLY A 71 -8.55 17.13 -34.54
N GLY A 72 -7.52 17.88 -34.17
CA GLY A 72 -6.75 18.75 -35.05
C GLY A 72 -5.51 19.34 -34.37
N ILE A 73 -4.52 19.72 -35.16
CA ILE A 73 -3.30 20.40 -34.72
C ILE A 73 -2.77 21.34 -35.81
N CYS A 74 -2.14 22.45 -35.42
CA CYS A 74 -1.50 23.40 -36.31
C CYS A 74 -0.20 23.97 -35.69
N THR A 75 0.57 24.69 -36.50
CA THR A 75 1.84 25.32 -36.09
C THR A 75 1.71 26.35 -34.96
N ALA A 76 0.52 26.88 -34.68
CA ALA A 76 0.28 27.84 -33.60
C ALA A 76 -0.06 27.19 -32.24
N CYS A 77 -0.56 25.95 -32.24
CA CYS A 77 -0.91 25.21 -31.02
C CYS A 77 0.06 24.06 -30.67
N GLN A 78 0.77 23.50 -31.65
CA GLN A 78 1.80 22.49 -31.37
C GLN A 78 2.96 23.08 -30.55
N PRO A 79 3.52 22.35 -29.59
CA PRO A 79 4.76 22.73 -28.91
C PRO A 79 5.95 22.65 -29.88
N SER A 80 6.92 23.55 -29.72
CA SER A 80 8.16 23.56 -30.50
C SER A 80 9.07 22.38 -30.15
N ALA A 81 9.98 22.02 -31.07
CA ALA A 81 11.03 21.03 -30.81
C ALA A 81 11.86 21.41 -29.57
N ILE A 82 12.04 20.46 -28.66
CA ILE A 82 12.66 20.66 -27.36
C ILE A 82 14.17 20.48 -27.49
N THR A 83 14.94 21.35 -26.83
CA THR A 83 16.35 21.09 -26.54
C THR A 83 16.54 21.08 -25.03
N LEU A 84 16.94 19.94 -24.49
CA LEU A 84 17.36 19.76 -23.10
C LEU A 84 18.73 20.41 -22.88
N GLN A 85 18.82 21.18 -21.80
CA GLN A 85 20.02 21.89 -21.35
C GLN A 85 20.08 21.84 -19.82
N SER A 86 21.26 21.94 -19.22
CA SER A 86 21.36 22.10 -17.76
C SER A 86 20.67 23.40 -17.35
N GLN A 87 19.83 23.35 -16.31
CA GLN A 87 19.07 24.50 -15.86
C GLN A 87 20.00 25.50 -15.17
N PRO A 88 20.07 26.78 -15.59
CA PRO A 88 21.07 27.73 -15.08
C PRO A 88 20.79 28.23 -13.65
N PHE A 89 19.70 27.78 -13.02
CA PHE A 89 19.26 28.21 -11.69
C PHE A 89 18.60 27.07 -10.91
N ARG A 90 18.45 27.24 -9.60
CA ARG A 90 17.70 26.35 -8.70
C ARG A 90 16.77 27.13 -7.76
N MET A 91 15.74 26.47 -7.25
CA MET A 91 14.73 27.09 -6.36
C MET A 91 15.12 27.03 -4.88
N VAL A 92 15.97 26.07 -4.51
CA VAL A 92 16.64 25.94 -3.22
C VAL A 92 18.13 25.67 -3.47
N ASP A 93 18.99 26.36 -2.74
CA ASP A 93 20.44 26.27 -2.86
C ASP A 93 21.09 25.28 -1.91
N HIS A 94 20.49 25.12 -0.73
CA HIS A 94 21.02 24.32 0.38
C HIS A 94 19.90 23.60 1.14
N LEU A 95 20.15 22.36 1.54
CA LEU A 95 19.33 21.56 2.45
C LEU A 95 20.06 21.44 3.79
N GLU A 96 19.61 22.21 4.78
CA GLU A 96 20.18 22.22 6.12
C GLU A 96 19.32 21.36 7.04
N ILE A 97 19.93 20.41 7.76
CA ILE A 97 19.21 19.52 8.69
C ILE A 97 19.54 19.95 10.11
N ALA A 98 18.54 20.31 10.91
CA ALA A 98 18.75 21.06 12.16
C ALA A 98 19.46 20.26 13.28
N SER A 99 19.35 18.93 13.28
CA SER A 99 20.22 18.04 14.07
C SER A 99 20.46 16.71 13.35
N VAL A 100 21.62 16.11 13.61
CA VAL A 100 21.99 14.75 13.18
C VAL A 100 21.01 13.71 13.74
N ASP A 101 20.47 13.94 14.95
CA ASP A 101 19.50 13.05 15.62
C ASP A 101 18.26 12.73 14.75
N VAL A 102 17.86 13.68 13.90
CA VAL A 102 16.69 13.57 13.01
C VAL A 102 16.95 12.52 11.92
N ILE A 103 18.16 12.49 11.35
CA ILE A 103 18.59 11.47 10.38
C ILE A 103 18.85 10.14 11.06
N GLU A 104 19.45 10.14 12.25
CA GLU A 104 19.74 8.92 13.01
C GLU A 104 18.46 8.16 13.41
N ARG A 105 17.42 8.87 13.89
CA ARG A 105 16.11 8.27 14.20
C ARG A 105 15.37 7.80 12.94
N PHE A 106 15.58 8.43 11.79
CA PHE A 106 15.05 7.95 10.49
C PHE A 106 15.77 6.66 10.04
N LEU A 107 17.11 6.66 10.04
CA LEU A 107 17.94 5.49 9.71
C LEU A 107 17.72 4.30 10.65
N GLU A 108 17.31 4.53 11.90
CA GLU A 108 17.03 3.46 12.87
C GLU A 108 15.99 2.43 12.36
N ALA A 109 15.04 2.83 11.51
CA ALA A 109 14.11 1.90 10.88
C ALA A 109 14.85 0.91 9.97
N TRP A 110 15.64 1.43 9.01
CA TRP A 110 16.46 0.63 8.10
C TRP A 110 17.47 -0.25 8.86
N ARG A 111 18.13 0.28 9.90
CA ARG A 111 19.07 -0.50 10.75
C ARG A 111 18.42 -1.68 11.47
N LYS A 112 17.10 -1.62 11.74
CA LYS A 112 16.35 -2.71 12.39
C LYS A 112 15.75 -3.72 11.42
N THR A 113 15.43 -3.34 10.17
CA THR A 113 14.72 -4.20 9.21
C THR A 113 15.52 -4.61 7.97
N GLY A 114 16.54 -3.83 7.60
CA GLY A 114 17.24 -3.93 6.31
C GLY A 114 16.42 -3.43 5.11
N THR A 115 15.23 -2.88 5.31
CA THR A 115 14.33 -2.41 4.24
C THR A 115 14.43 -0.90 4.06
N GLN A 116 14.28 -0.42 2.82
CA GLN A 116 14.31 1.01 2.52
C GLN A 116 13.12 1.78 3.15
N ARG A 117 13.30 3.08 3.39
CA ARG A 117 12.34 3.95 4.08
C ARG A 117 12.19 5.30 3.37
N PHE A 118 11.03 5.93 3.53
CA PHE A 118 10.66 7.25 2.99
C PHE A 118 10.10 8.15 4.09
N GLY A 119 10.34 9.46 4.01
CA GLY A 119 9.73 10.45 4.89
C GLY A 119 9.58 11.84 4.25
N TRP A 120 8.57 12.59 4.68
CA TRP A 120 8.37 13.98 4.30
C TRP A 120 9.20 14.91 5.20
N LEU A 121 9.97 15.82 4.59
CA LEU A 121 10.81 16.76 5.31
C LEU A 121 9.93 17.92 5.81
N ILE A 122 9.73 18.02 7.12
CA ILE A 122 9.01 19.11 7.78
C ILE A 122 10.01 20.18 8.20
N GLY A 123 9.76 21.43 7.80
CA GLY A 123 10.76 22.48 7.90
C GLY A 123 10.28 23.85 7.44
N ARG A 124 11.23 24.74 7.14
CA ARG A 124 10.96 26.09 6.62
C ARG A 124 12.02 26.53 5.59
N TYR A 125 11.78 27.65 4.92
CA TYR A 125 12.75 28.26 4.01
C TYR A 125 13.35 29.52 4.63
N GLU A 126 14.68 29.63 4.60
CA GLU A 126 15.45 30.76 5.13
C GLU A 126 16.41 31.31 4.06
N ALA A 127 17.00 32.48 4.30
CA ALA A 127 18.09 33.00 3.48
C ALA A 127 19.36 32.14 3.66
N TYR A 128 20.19 32.09 2.61
CA TYR A 128 21.44 31.33 2.62
C TYR A 128 22.61 32.16 2.10
N ASP A 129 23.34 32.78 3.03
CA ASP A 129 24.32 33.85 2.74
C ASP A 129 25.56 33.38 1.97
N LYS A 130 25.82 32.06 1.88
CA LYS A 130 26.93 31.50 1.09
C LYS A 130 26.68 31.49 -0.42
N VAL A 131 25.49 31.89 -0.87
CA VAL A 131 25.14 32.06 -2.30
C VAL A 131 24.44 33.41 -2.49
N PRO A 132 24.76 34.20 -3.54
CA PRO A 132 24.07 35.46 -3.79
C PRO A 132 22.55 35.32 -3.88
N MET A 133 21.83 35.93 -2.93
CA MET A 133 20.38 35.80 -2.77
C MET A 133 19.87 34.35 -2.62
N GLY A 134 20.71 33.47 -2.06
CA GLY A 134 20.41 32.05 -1.91
C GLY A 134 19.27 31.76 -0.93
N VAL A 135 18.63 30.60 -1.11
CA VAL A 135 17.57 30.10 -0.21
C VAL A 135 17.96 28.72 0.31
N LYS A 136 17.93 28.51 1.63
CA LYS A 136 18.03 27.16 2.23
C LYS A 136 16.68 26.63 2.66
N ALA A 137 16.50 25.32 2.58
CA ALA A 137 15.45 24.59 3.27
C ALA A 137 16.04 24.06 4.59
N VAL A 138 15.48 24.48 5.73
CA VAL A 138 15.87 23.99 7.07
C VAL A 138 14.88 22.92 7.50
N VAL A 139 15.35 21.70 7.72
CA VAL A 139 14.56 20.53 8.16
C VAL A 139 14.61 20.42 9.67
N GLU A 140 13.44 20.39 10.30
CA GLU A 140 13.27 20.27 11.75
C GLU A 140 12.78 18.86 12.17
N ALA A 141 12.02 18.17 11.30
CA ALA A 141 11.56 16.80 11.53
C ALA A 141 11.37 16.04 10.20
N ILE A 142 11.31 14.71 10.26
CA ILE A 142 10.99 13.83 9.12
C ILE A 142 9.75 13.03 9.48
N HIS A 143 8.64 13.26 8.77
CA HIS A 143 7.36 12.62 9.06
C HIS A 143 7.10 11.44 8.11
N GLU A 144 6.83 10.26 8.64
CA GLU A 144 6.75 9.02 7.85
C GLU A 144 5.31 8.71 7.41
N PRO A 145 4.97 8.78 6.09
CA PRO A 145 3.65 8.39 5.61
C PRO A 145 3.49 6.86 5.63
N PRO A 146 2.24 6.34 5.53
CA PRO A 146 1.98 4.92 5.35
C PRO A 146 2.75 4.36 4.13
N GLN A 147 3.54 3.32 4.34
CA GLN A 147 4.48 2.79 3.34
C GLN A 147 4.85 1.33 3.60
N GLN A 148 5.23 0.61 2.55
CA GLN A 148 5.83 -0.73 2.60
C GLN A 148 7.26 -0.64 2.07
N GLY A 149 8.25 -0.89 2.93
CA GLY A 149 9.66 -0.94 2.54
C GLY A 149 10.07 -2.33 2.07
N GLU A 150 10.92 -2.40 1.05
CA GLU A 150 11.52 -3.63 0.51
C GLU A 150 13.06 -3.48 0.51
N LEU A 151 13.82 -4.44 -0.01
CA LEU A 151 15.30 -4.39 0.09
C LEU A 151 15.93 -3.41 -0.91
N ASP A 152 15.31 -3.31 -2.08
CA ASP A 152 15.76 -2.58 -3.27
C ASP A 152 14.78 -1.46 -3.70
N GLY A 153 13.71 -1.24 -2.93
CA GLY A 153 12.71 -0.20 -3.18
C GLY A 153 11.71 -0.04 -2.03
N LEU A 154 10.65 0.72 -2.28
CA LEU A 154 9.51 0.89 -1.37
C LEU A 154 8.25 1.32 -2.13
N VAL A 155 7.08 1.07 -1.54
CA VAL A 155 5.76 1.45 -2.08
C VAL A 155 5.05 2.36 -1.08
N LEU A 156 4.63 3.54 -1.53
CA LEU A 156 3.88 4.50 -0.73
C LEU A 156 2.38 4.21 -0.75
N GLY A 157 1.73 4.30 0.41
CA GLY A 157 0.28 4.28 0.55
C GLY A 157 -0.32 5.62 0.14
N LEU A 158 -0.52 5.82 -1.16
CA LEU A 158 -1.16 7.01 -1.72
C LEU A 158 -2.65 6.74 -2.04
N PRO A 159 -3.56 7.71 -1.83
CA PRO A 159 -3.31 9.06 -1.32
C PRO A 159 -2.94 9.06 0.18
N TRP A 160 -2.09 10.00 0.59
CA TRP A 160 -1.71 10.16 2.00
C TRP A 160 -2.76 11.00 2.72
N GLU A 161 -3.71 10.33 3.38
CA GLU A 161 -4.91 10.96 3.96
C GLU A 161 -4.61 12.04 5.02
N GLU A 162 -3.48 11.93 5.72
CA GLU A 162 -3.09 12.89 6.76
C GLU A 162 -2.37 14.15 6.22
N GLU A 163 -2.07 14.21 4.92
CA GLU A 163 -1.25 15.28 4.33
C GLU A 163 -1.77 16.69 4.69
N GLN A 164 -3.07 16.91 4.57
CA GLN A 164 -3.70 18.21 4.86
C GLN A 164 -3.58 18.56 6.35
N ARG A 165 -3.87 17.61 7.25
CA ARG A 165 -3.76 17.76 8.72
C ARG A 165 -2.35 18.15 9.12
N ILE A 166 -1.35 17.49 8.55
CA ILE A 166 0.07 17.73 8.82
C ILE A 166 0.55 19.07 8.25
N ARG A 167 0.10 19.45 7.04
CA ARG A 167 0.34 20.78 6.47
C ARG A 167 -0.36 21.91 7.23
N GLU A 168 -1.45 21.64 7.95
CA GLU A 168 -2.14 22.62 8.80
C GLU A 168 -1.48 22.75 10.16
N LEU A 169 -1.15 21.63 10.82
CA LEU A 169 -0.39 21.61 12.07
C LEU A 169 0.95 22.36 11.94
N GLY A 170 1.69 22.13 10.85
CA GLY A 170 2.93 22.85 10.56
C GLY A 170 2.75 24.36 10.46
N LYS A 171 1.67 24.84 9.83
CA LYS A 171 1.39 26.30 9.70
C LYS A 171 1.12 26.97 11.05
N LEU A 172 0.52 26.24 11.99
CA LEU A 172 0.13 26.74 13.32
C LEU A 172 1.31 26.89 14.29
N ALA A 173 2.43 26.21 14.03
CA ALA A 173 3.67 26.30 14.80
C ALA A 173 4.17 27.74 14.96
N GLY A 174 4.83 28.02 16.10
CA GLY A 174 5.29 29.38 16.46
C GLY A 174 6.28 29.96 15.46
N THR A 175 7.10 29.10 14.83
CA THR A 175 7.74 29.39 13.54
C THR A 175 7.04 28.54 12.48
N SER A 176 6.35 29.16 11.54
CA SER A 176 5.47 28.45 10.59
C SER A 176 6.24 27.44 9.73
N LEU A 177 5.87 26.17 9.84
CA LEU A 177 6.47 25.04 9.13
C LEU A 177 5.62 24.62 7.92
N THR A 178 6.29 23.99 6.96
CA THR A 178 5.72 23.36 5.78
C THR A 178 6.46 22.07 5.48
N ILE A 179 5.89 21.22 4.64
CA ILE A 179 6.70 20.26 3.90
C ILE A 179 7.66 21.06 3.01
N VAL A 180 8.97 20.80 3.12
CA VAL A 180 10.05 21.42 2.31
C VAL A 180 10.63 20.46 1.26
N GLY A 181 10.31 19.18 1.35
CA GLY A 181 10.82 18.14 0.47
C GLY A 181 10.48 16.75 1.00
N TYR A 182 11.19 15.75 0.49
CA TYR A 182 11.12 14.37 0.99
C TYR A 182 12.51 13.73 0.98
N ILE A 183 12.65 12.67 1.76
CA ILE A 183 13.87 11.87 1.87
C ILE A 183 13.55 10.39 1.73
N PHE A 184 14.44 9.64 1.08
CA PHE A 184 14.36 8.18 1.04
C PHE A 184 15.75 7.55 1.18
N THR A 185 15.80 6.28 1.58
CA THR A 185 17.05 5.51 1.67
C THR A 185 17.26 4.66 0.40
N ASP A 186 18.51 4.57 -0.03
CA ASP A 186 19.02 3.54 -0.93
C ASP A 186 20.36 3.05 -0.37
N ILE A 187 20.27 2.23 0.69
CA ILE A 187 21.41 1.76 1.47
C ILE A 187 21.40 0.22 1.48
N VAL A 188 22.52 -0.37 1.08
CA VAL A 188 22.76 -1.83 1.13
C VAL A 188 24.12 -2.04 1.81
N PRO A 189 24.21 -2.86 2.87
CA PRO A 189 25.49 -3.20 3.49
C PRO A 189 26.36 -3.98 2.52
N ASP A 190 27.68 -3.84 2.63
CA ASP A 190 28.60 -4.63 1.81
C ASP A 190 28.51 -6.14 2.15
N PRO A 191 28.60 -7.06 1.15
CA PRO A 191 28.53 -8.49 1.39
C PRO A 191 29.71 -9.08 2.17
N GLU A 192 30.89 -8.45 2.13
CA GLU A 192 32.09 -8.88 2.86
C GLU A 192 32.17 -8.21 4.25
N ASP A 193 31.98 -6.89 4.34
CA ASP A 193 31.95 -6.15 5.61
C ASP A 193 30.64 -5.37 5.84
N LYS A 194 29.77 -5.94 6.66
CA LYS A 194 28.46 -5.37 7.01
C LYS A 194 28.51 -4.09 7.86
N THR A 195 29.68 -3.60 8.25
CA THR A 195 29.83 -2.30 8.92
C THR A 195 29.87 -1.14 7.92
N ILE A 196 30.21 -1.41 6.65
CA ILE A 196 30.22 -0.45 5.55
C ILE A 196 29.08 -0.72 4.55
N ASN A 197 28.84 0.25 3.66
CA ASN A 197 27.72 0.26 2.72
C ASN A 197 28.22 0.43 1.29
N VAL A 198 27.54 -0.21 0.33
CA VAL A 198 27.95 -0.18 -1.08
C VAL A 198 27.78 1.24 -1.66
N PHE A 199 28.84 1.80 -2.24
CA PHE A 199 28.82 3.09 -2.94
C PHE A 199 28.09 3.00 -4.29
N LYS A 200 26.75 2.88 -4.25
CA LYS A 200 25.92 2.66 -5.44
C LYS A 200 25.86 3.86 -6.40
N ARG A 201 25.89 5.09 -5.88
CA ARG A 201 25.47 6.31 -6.59
C ARG A 201 26.65 7.23 -6.85
N HIS A 202 27.33 7.02 -7.98
CA HIS A 202 28.61 7.62 -8.32
C HIS A 202 28.66 8.06 -9.80
N PRO A 203 29.67 8.83 -10.26
CA PRO A 203 29.71 9.38 -11.63
C PRO A 203 29.69 8.37 -12.78
N GLN A 204 29.97 7.09 -12.50
CA GLN A 204 29.97 5.99 -13.47
C GLN A 204 28.73 5.08 -13.34
N SER A 205 27.76 5.44 -12.48
CA SER A 205 26.45 4.79 -12.36
C SER A 205 25.31 5.80 -12.59
N PHE A 206 24.66 6.26 -11.53
CA PHE A 206 23.59 7.27 -11.55
C PHE A 206 23.49 7.97 -10.18
N PHE A 207 22.91 9.18 -10.17
CA PHE A 207 22.70 9.96 -8.94
C PHE A 207 21.25 9.86 -8.43
N LEU A 208 20.30 10.11 -9.32
CA LEU A 208 18.88 9.76 -9.17
C LEU A 208 18.50 8.87 -10.35
N SER A 209 17.66 7.86 -10.11
CA SER A 209 17.16 7.00 -11.19
C SER A 209 16.11 7.72 -12.04
N GLY A 210 15.87 7.26 -13.27
CA GLY A 210 14.79 7.76 -14.13
C GLY A 210 13.40 7.69 -13.46
N LEU A 211 13.17 6.70 -12.60
CA LEU A 211 11.95 6.56 -11.80
C LEU A 211 11.86 7.66 -10.72
N GLU A 212 12.94 7.85 -9.96
CA GLU A 212 13.03 8.89 -8.91
C GLU A 212 12.91 10.30 -9.48
N ALA A 213 13.49 10.56 -10.66
CA ALA A 213 13.40 11.86 -11.34
C ALA A 213 11.96 12.17 -11.81
N ILE A 214 11.22 11.16 -12.28
CA ILE A 214 9.80 11.30 -12.65
C ILE A 214 8.92 11.48 -11.40
N PHE A 215 9.23 10.78 -10.30
CA PHE A 215 8.58 10.99 -9.00
C PHE A 215 8.84 12.41 -8.47
N ALA A 216 10.09 12.88 -8.49
CA ALA A 216 10.47 14.24 -8.10
C ALA A 216 9.73 15.31 -8.93
N ALA A 217 9.64 15.13 -10.25
CA ALA A 217 8.89 16.02 -11.14
C ALA A 217 7.39 16.05 -10.80
N THR A 218 6.83 14.90 -10.41
CA THR A 218 5.44 14.77 -9.97
C THR A 218 5.21 15.50 -8.65
N VAL A 219 6.06 15.27 -7.64
CA VAL A 219 5.98 15.93 -6.33
C VAL A 219 6.20 17.45 -6.43
N GLN A 220 7.16 17.90 -7.25
CA GLN A 220 7.38 19.31 -7.53
C GLN A 220 6.15 19.97 -8.18
N ARG A 221 5.52 19.31 -9.17
CA ARG A 221 4.30 19.84 -9.81
C ARG A 221 3.09 19.91 -8.88
N SER A 222 2.97 18.99 -7.93
CA SER A 222 1.94 19.06 -6.87
C SER A 222 2.21 20.15 -5.82
N ASN A 223 3.41 20.75 -5.80
CA ASN A 223 3.85 21.75 -4.83
C ASN A 223 4.41 23.02 -5.53
N PRO A 224 3.62 23.73 -6.34
CA PRO A 224 4.09 24.91 -7.08
C PRO A 224 4.38 26.09 -6.15
N THR A 225 5.42 26.88 -6.47
CA THR A 225 5.81 28.05 -5.64
C THR A 225 5.08 29.31 -6.11
N PRO A 226 4.35 30.02 -5.23
CA PRO A 226 3.74 31.30 -5.56
C PRO A 226 4.79 32.35 -5.97
N SER A 227 4.59 32.99 -7.11
CA SER A 227 5.53 33.98 -7.68
C SER A 227 4.81 35.10 -8.41
N ARG A 228 4.93 36.32 -7.88
CA ARG A 228 4.43 37.56 -8.53
C ARG A 228 5.16 37.92 -9.83
N SER A 229 6.32 37.30 -10.09
CA SER A 229 7.10 37.49 -11.31
C SER A 229 6.71 36.53 -12.42
N SER A 230 5.73 35.64 -12.19
CA SER A 230 5.21 34.66 -13.15
C SER A 230 3.88 35.08 -13.75
N SER A 231 3.69 34.82 -15.06
CA SER A 231 2.43 35.08 -15.77
C SER A 231 1.21 34.33 -15.22
N THR A 232 1.41 33.22 -14.51
CA THR A 232 0.33 32.44 -13.85
C THR A 232 0.22 32.71 -12.35
N GLY A 233 1.07 33.58 -11.78
CA GLY A 233 1.19 33.75 -10.33
C GLY A 233 1.93 32.62 -9.60
N GLN A 234 2.42 31.58 -10.31
CA GLN A 234 3.20 30.47 -9.77
C GLN A 234 4.37 30.12 -10.69
N PHE A 235 5.51 29.69 -10.16
CA PHE A 235 6.66 29.25 -10.97
C PHE A 235 7.51 28.23 -10.22
N ALA A 236 7.84 27.12 -10.88
CA ALA A 236 8.64 26.02 -10.36
C ALA A 236 8.20 25.53 -8.96
N SER A 237 9.05 24.75 -8.29
CA SER A 237 8.83 24.24 -6.95
C SER A 237 10.08 24.34 -6.09
N ARG A 238 9.89 24.60 -4.79
CA ARG A 238 10.95 24.52 -3.78
C ARG A 238 11.07 23.15 -3.12
N MET A 239 10.28 22.14 -3.52
CA MET A 239 10.45 20.78 -2.99
C MET A 239 11.86 20.27 -3.29
N VAL A 240 12.56 19.82 -2.24
CA VAL A 240 13.86 19.16 -2.35
C VAL A 240 13.67 17.63 -2.31
N THR A 241 14.44 16.92 -3.13
CA THR A 241 14.59 15.47 -3.11
C THR A 241 15.89 15.12 -2.38
N ALA A 242 15.81 14.40 -1.27
CA ALA A 242 16.98 13.91 -0.54
C ALA A 242 17.10 12.39 -0.61
N VAL A 243 18.32 11.89 -0.68
CA VAL A 243 18.66 10.45 -0.74
C VAL A 243 19.72 10.15 0.29
N LEU A 244 19.45 9.19 1.18
CA LEU A 244 20.45 8.59 2.07
C LEU A 244 21.06 7.37 1.38
N THR A 245 22.36 7.37 1.15
CA THR A 245 23.05 6.29 0.42
C THR A 245 24.49 6.13 0.91
N GLY A 246 25.18 5.08 0.45
CA GLY A 246 26.58 4.82 0.76
C GLY A 246 27.54 5.83 0.09
N THR A 247 28.60 6.25 0.79
CA THR A 247 29.71 7.04 0.23
C THR A 247 30.87 6.15 -0.24
N GLU A 248 31.89 6.74 -0.87
CA GLU A 248 33.13 6.04 -1.26
C GLU A 248 33.86 5.39 -0.07
N ASP A 249 33.81 6.03 1.11
CA ASP A 249 34.33 5.49 2.38
C ASP A 249 33.39 4.46 3.05
N GLY A 250 32.26 4.10 2.42
CA GLY A 250 31.27 3.16 2.94
C GLY A 250 30.36 3.70 4.06
N ALA A 251 30.51 4.97 4.44
CA ALA A 251 29.63 5.67 5.36
C ALA A 251 28.25 5.97 4.72
N ILE A 252 27.29 6.48 5.50
CA ILE A 252 25.98 6.91 4.99
C ILE A 252 25.95 8.44 4.98
N ASP A 253 25.55 9.04 3.85
CA ASP A 253 25.44 10.50 3.69
C ASP A 253 24.18 10.91 2.88
N VAL A 254 23.80 12.19 2.95
CA VAL A 254 22.61 12.76 2.32
C VAL A 254 22.98 13.45 1.00
N SER A 255 22.53 12.91 -0.13
CA SER A 255 22.59 13.61 -1.42
C SER A 255 21.29 14.37 -1.71
N ALA A 256 21.37 15.64 -2.11
CA ALA A 256 20.22 16.54 -2.27
C ALA A 256 20.09 17.11 -3.70
N TYR A 257 18.87 17.08 -4.23
CA TYR A 257 18.55 17.41 -5.62
C TYR A 257 17.21 18.14 -5.74
N GLN A 258 17.03 18.83 -6.86
CA GLN A 258 15.73 19.12 -7.46
C GLN A 258 15.74 18.59 -8.90
N VAL A 259 14.59 18.54 -9.55
CA VAL A 259 14.49 18.37 -11.00
C VAL A 259 14.14 19.68 -11.70
N SER A 260 14.53 19.79 -12.97
CA SER A 260 14.38 21.00 -13.79
C SER A 260 12.93 21.23 -14.22
N GLU A 261 12.62 22.48 -14.59
CA GLU A 261 11.33 22.82 -15.20
C GLU A 261 11.10 22.08 -16.53
N GLN A 262 12.17 21.65 -17.22
CA GLN A 262 12.06 20.77 -18.39
C GLN A 262 11.55 19.39 -18.01
N ALA A 263 12.02 18.82 -16.87
CA ALA A 263 11.52 17.56 -16.34
C ALA A 263 10.05 17.66 -15.91
N CYS A 264 9.71 18.71 -15.16
CA CYS A 264 8.32 19.03 -14.80
C CYS A 264 7.42 19.10 -16.05
N ALA A 265 7.81 19.88 -17.06
CA ALA A 265 7.04 20.05 -18.29
C ALA A 265 6.94 18.77 -19.14
N MET A 266 7.94 17.89 -19.10
CA MET A 266 7.90 16.58 -19.77
C MET A 266 6.97 15.58 -19.07
N VAL A 267 6.99 15.51 -17.73
CA VAL A 267 6.03 14.71 -16.97
C VAL A 267 4.61 15.29 -17.09
N GLU A 268 4.47 16.61 -17.19
CA GLU A 268 3.18 17.24 -17.47
C GLU A 268 2.59 16.83 -18.82
N ALA A 269 3.37 16.88 -19.89
CA ALA A 269 2.94 16.51 -21.23
C ALA A 269 2.97 14.98 -21.46
N ASP A 270 3.21 14.19 -20.41
CA ASP A 270 3.34 12.73 -20.41
C ASP A 270 4.29 12.24 -21.52
N MET A 271 5.49 12.83 -21.59
CA MET A 271 6.47 12.63 -22.66
C MET A 271 7.54 11.58 -22.35
N ILE A 272 7.67 11.15 -21.10
CA ILE A 272 8.80 10.32 -20.64
C ILE A 272 8.38 9.17 -19.72
N GLU A 273 9.21 8.14 -19.65
CA GLU A 273 9.15 7.01 -18.72
C GLU A 273 10.54 6.59 -18.26
N ALA A 274 10.61 5.90 -17.12
CA ALA A 274 11.83 5.28 -16.64
C ALA A 274 12.27 4.16 -17.62
N SER A 275 13.59 4.06 -17.85
CA SER A 275 14.17 2.92 -18.57
C SER A 275 14.39 1.74 -17.61
N LEU A 276 14.82 0.59 -18.16
CA LEU A 276 15.40 -0.51 -17.39
C LEU A 276 16.79 -0.15 -16.82
N ASP A 277 17.46 0.81 -17.45
CA ASP A 277 18.70 1.42 -16.97
C ASP A 277 18.35 2.66 -16.11
N PRO A 278 18.71 2.70 -14.81
CA PRO A 278 18.37 3.82 -13.94
C PRO A 278 18.99 5.15 -14.38
N GLY A 279 20.13 5.15 -15.07
CA GLY A 279 20.78 6.36 -15.59
C GLY A 279 20.08 6.95 -16.82
N ILE A 280 19.06 6.29 -17.37
CA ILE A 280 18.46 6.62 -18.66
C ILE A 280 16.94 6.82 -18.55
N VAL A 281 16.43 7.82 -19.27
CA VAL A 281 15.01 8.11 -19.44
C VAL A 281 14.60 7.80 -20.88
N ARG A 282 13.49 7.07 -21.05
CA ARG A 282 12.89 6.77 -22.36
C ARG A 282 11.86 7.85 -22.71
N VAL A 283 11.86 8.27 -23.97
CA VAL A 283 10.85 9.16 -24.54
C VAL A 283 9.67 8.32 -25.02
N LYS A 284 8.45 8.66 -24.57
CA LYS A 284 7.19 8.02 -24.98
C LYS A 284 6.98 8.15 -26.50
N GLU A 285 6.32 7.17 -27.10
CA GLU A 285 5.86 7.25 -28.48
C GLU A 285 4.60 8.13 -28.60
N GLU A 286 4.33 8.73 -29.76
CA GLU A 286 3.11 9.53 -29.96
C GLU A 286 1.84 8.68 -29.89
N ASP A 287 0.81 9.19 -29.23
CA ASP A 287 -0.53 8.59 -29.20
C ASP A 287 -1.56 9.61 -29.70
N ARG A 288 -2.51 9.16 -30.52
CA ARG A 288 -3.58 9.96 -31.11
C ARG A 288 -4.97 9.33 -30.93
N SER A 289 -5.07 8.29 -30.12
CA SER A 289 -6.35 7.80 -29.60
C SER A 289 -7.06 8.91 -28.81
N VAL A 290 -8.39 8.86 -28.72
CA VAL A 290 -9.17 9.91 -28.04
C VAL A 290 -8.90 9.94 -26.54
N ASP A 291 -8.65 8.77 -25.94
CA ASP A 291 -8.59 8.57 -24.50
C ASP A 291 -7.19 8.76 -23.89
N SER A 292 -6.11 8.66 -24.69
CA SER A 292 -4.72 8.85 -24.23
C SER A 292 -3.84 9.73 -25.15
N ALA A 293 -4.47 10.67 -25.87
CA ALA A 293 -3.88 11.60 -26.84
C ALA A 293 -2.63 12.37 -26.36
N ARG A 294 -1.44 11.96 -26.84
CA ARG A 294 -0.11 12.41 -26.40
C ARG A 294 0.74 12.86 -27.58
N TYR A 295 1.04 14.17 -27.64
CA TYR A 295 1.92 14.74 -28.66
C TYR A 295 3.36 14.85 -28.14
N VAL A 296 4.33 14.28 -28.87
CA VAL A 296 5.73 14.19 -28.46
C VAL A 296 6.62 14.88 -29.52
N PRO A 297 6.87 16.20 -29.41
CA PRO A 297 7.71 16.93 -30.36
C PRO A 297 9.13 16.35 -30.42
N ASP A 298 9.93 16.77 -31.40
CA ASP A 298 11.32 16.32 -31.47
C ASP A 298 12.13 16.84 -30.29
N VAL A 299 12.60 15.89 -29.49
CA VAL A 299 13.41 16.14 -28.30
C VAL A 299 14.87 15.90 -28.65
N PHE A 300 15.70 16.87 -28.30
CA PHE A 300 17.15 16.83 -28.44
C PHE A 300 17.81 17.16 -27.11
N PHE A 301 19.08 16.79 -26.95
CA PHE A 301 19.94 17.27 -25.85
C PHE A 301 21.26 17.81 -26.41
N ARG A 302 21.96 18.66 -25.63
CA ARG A 302 23.30 19.15 -25.96
C ARG A 302 24.32 18.66 -24.95
N TYR A 303 25.38 18.02 -25.43
CA TYR A 303 26.55 17.68 -24.62
C TYR A 303 27.79 18.38 -25.19
N LYS A 304 28.82 18.60 -24.35
CA LYS A 304 30.16 18.95 -24.83
C LYS A 304 30.93 17.66 -25.07
N ASN A 305 31.55 17.52 -26.24
CA ASN A 305 32.42 16.39 -26.54
C ASN A 305 33.83 16.58 -25.96
N GLU A 306 34.71 15.59 -26.18
CA GLU A 306 36.12 15.60 -25.77
C GLU A 306 36.91 16.83 -26.26
N TYR A 307 36.46 17.46 -27.34
CA TYR A 307 37.05 18.68 -27.93
C TYR A 307 36.40 19.98 -27.41
N GLY A 308 35.53 19.89 -26.40
CA GLY A 308 34.81 21.02 -25.80
C GLY A 308 33.65 21.59 -26.64
N LEU A 309 33.36 21.00 -27.80
CA LEU A 309 32.35 21.48 -28.75
C LEU A 309 30.95 21.00 -28.35
N GLU A 310 29.96 21.90 -28.42
CA GLU A 310 28.55 21.55 -28.18
C GLU A 310 27.97 20.75 -29.36
N VAL A 311 27.64 19.48 -29.11
CA VAL A 311 26.97 18.59 -30.06
C VAL A 311 25.50 18.43 -29.67
N LYS A 312 24.59 18.71 -30.62
CA LYS A 312 23.15 18.47 -30.48
C LYS A 312 22.80 17.05 -30.96
N LYS A 313 22.27 16.20 -30.08
CA LYS A 313 21.88 14.81 -30.37
C LYS A 313 20.38 14.59 -30.15
N SER A 314 19.77 13.65 -30.88
CA SER A 314 18.39 13.22 -30.63
C SER A 314 18.26 12.56 -29.26
N ALA A 315 17.19 12.88 -28.53
CA ALA A 315 16.81 12.23 -27.28
C ALA A 315 15.80 11.07 -27.48
N LYS A 316 15.27 10.89 -28.70
CA LYS A 316 14.49 9.70 -29.08
C LYS A 316 15.47 8.58 -29.50
N PRO A 317 15.34 7.34 -29.00
CA PRO A 317 14.31 6.84 -28.07
C PRO A 317 14.60 7.12 -26.59
N CYS A 318 15.85 7.42 -26.21
CA CYS A 318 16.23 7.64 -24.82
C CYS A 318 17.40 8.61 -24.65
N PHE A 319 17.53 9.20 -23.45
CA PHE A 319 18.57 10.17 -23.09
C PHE A 319 18.99 10.04 -21.60
N PRO A 320 20.16 10.55 -21.20
CA PRO A 320 20.63 10.45 -19.82
C PRO A 320 19.77 11.26 -18.83
N VAL A 321 19.51 10.71 -17.64
CA VAL A 321 18.68 11.33 -16.61
C VAL A 321 19.27 12.65 -16.07
N GLU A 322 20.59 12.83 -16.14
CA GLU A 322 21.33 14.01 -15.64
C GLU A 322 20.76 15.35 -16.16
N TYR A 323 20.24 15.39 -17.39
CA TYR A 323 19.64 16.59 -18.00
C TYR A 323 18.34 17.04 -17.32
N LEU A 324 17.75 16.19 -16.49
CA LEU A 324 16.57 16.48 -15.69
C LEU A 324 16.92 16.96 -14.28
N LEU A 325 18.17 16.80 -13.84
CA LEU A 325 18.58 17.01 -12.44
C LEU A 325 19.22 18.39 -12.21
N VAL A 326 19.07 18.90 -10.99
CA VAL A 326 19.68 20.14 -10.52
C VAL A 326 20.21 19.90 -9.10
N ASN A 327 21.51 20.08 -8.87
CA ASN A 327 22.10 19.72 -7.59
C ASN A 327 21.90 20.79 -6.51
N VAL A 328 21.47 20.36 -5.32
CA VAL A 328 21.34 21.17 -4.12
C VAL A 328 22.55 20.85 -3.23
N SER A 329 23.08 21.84 -2.51
CA SER A 329 24.08 21.55 -1.47
C SER A 329 23.38 21.06 -0.19
N HIS A 330 24.05 20.36 0.70
CA HIS A 330 23.44 19.89 1.96
C HIS A 330 24.39 20.13 3.14
N GLY A 331 23.90 19.97 4.36
CA GLY A 331 24.74 19.94 5.56
C GLY A 331 23.97 20.08 6.87
N PHE A 332 24.74 20.17 7.95
CA PHE A 332 24.26 20.44 9.30
C PHE A 332 24.74 21.85 9.74
N PRO A 333 23.99 22.57 10.59
CA PRO A 333 24.41 23.86 11.14
C PRO A 333 25.63 23.69 12.07
N GLN A 334 26.55 24.65 12.05
CA GLN A 334 27.76 24.62 12.89
C GLN A 334 27.45 24.69 14.40
N ALA A 335 26.31 25.28 14.76
CA ALA A 335 25.75 25.29 16.11
C ALA A 335 24.28 24.83 16.00
N PRO A 336 23.97 23.54 16.23
CA PRO A 336 22.61 23.03 16.08
C PRO A 336 21.69 23.59 17.17
N SER A 337 20.66 24.32 16.75
CA SER A 337 19.54 24.71 17.59
C SER A 337 18.22 24.31 16.92
N PRO A 338 17.90 23.01 16.87
CA PRO A 338 16.63 22.54 16.33
C PRO A 338 15.44 23.08 17.10
N LEU A 339 14.33 23.29 16.39
CA LEU A 339 13.07 23.81 16.89
C LEU A 339 12.36 22.81 17.82
N PHE A 340 12.59 21.51 17.58
CA PHE A 340 12.16 20.42 18.45
C PHE A 340 13.35 19.90 19.28
N ARG A 341 13.20 19.81 20.60
CA ARG A 341 14.26 19.48 21.57
C ARG A 341 14.23 18.02 22.04
N SER A 342 13.27 17.24 21.55
CA SER A 342 13.15 15.79 21.69
C SER A 342 12.88 15.10 20.35
N THR A 343 13.46 13.91 20.21
CA THR A 343 13.19 12.92 19.15
C THR A 343 12.87 11.55 19.77
N LYS A 344 12.48 11.54 21.05
CA LYS A 344 12.29 10.34 21.90
C LYS A 344 10.95 9.65 21.69
N PHE A 345 9.94 10.33 21.14
CA PHE A 345 8.65 9.71 20.93
C PHE A 345 8.68 8.67 19.80
N ALA A 346 7.71 7.76 19.82
CA ALA A 346 7.54 6.74 18.78
C ALA A 346 7.15 7.40 17.45
N ILE A 347 7.88 7.10 16.38
CA ILE A 347 7.61 7.63 15.04
C ILE A 347 6.42 6.87 14.42
N GLU A 348 5.53 7.61 13.78
CA GLU A 348 4.33 7.09 13.11
C GLU A 348 4.62 6.05 12.02
N ASN A 349 3.60 5.25 11.68
CA ASN A 349 3.65 4.30 10.56
C ASN A 349 4.80 3.27 10.59
N ARG A 350 5.33 2.95 11.79
CA ARG A 350 6.38 1.94 12.06
C ARG A 350 5.85 0.65 12.75
N PRO A 351 4.83 -0.06 12.19
CA PRO A 351 4.19 -1.18 12.85
C PRO A 351 5.18 -2.31 13.20
N GLY A 352 5.16 -2.74 14.46
CA GLY A 352 6.06 -3.79 14.97
C GLY A 352 7.46 -3.31 15.37
N LEU A 353 7.84 -2.06 15.08
CA LEU A 353 9.07 -1.44 15.56
C LEU A 353 8.78 -0.41 16.66
N GLU A 354 7.86 0.52 16.39
CA GLU A 354 7.48 1.63 17.26
C GLU A 354 5.95 1.81 17.19
N THR A 355 5.27 1.62 18.31
CA THR A 355 3.81 1.74 18.40
C THR A 355 3.46 2.99 19.21
N GLN A 356 2.83 3.96 18.56
CA GLN A 356 2.25 5.13 19.24
C GLN A 356 1.02 4.69 20.05
N ASN A 357 1.00 5.01 21.35
CA ASN A 357 -0.09 4.68 22.27
C ASN A 357 -0.22 5.77 23.34
N ILE A 358 -1.45 6.22 23.60
CA ILE A 358 -1.78 7.21 24.63
C ILE A 358 -1.37 6.75 26.03
N GLU A 359 -1.45 5.45 26.34
CA GLU A 359 -1.02 4.88 27.63
C GLU A 359 0.49 5.06 27.90
N THR A 360 1.30 5.20 26.85
CA THR A 360 2.73 5.50 26.98
C THR A 360 2.92 6.99 27.27
N VAL A 361 2.19 7.86 26.58
CA VAL A 361 2.23 9.32 26.78
C VAL A 361 1.76 9.69 28.19
N LEU A 362 0.61 9.19 28.63
CA LEU A 362 0.05 9.46 29.97
C LEU A 362 1.01 9.00 31.08
N ARG A 363 1.63 7.83 30.93
CA ARG A 363 2.60 7.28 31.87
C ARG A 363 3.89 8.10 31.94
N GLU A 364 4.38 8.60 30.80
CA GLU A 364 5.55 9.48 30.76
C GLU A 364 5.25 10.86 31.35
N LEU A 365 4.08 11.44 31.07
CA LEU A 365 3.62 12.68 31.72
C LEU A 365 3.50 12.50 33.24
N SER A 366 2.95 11.36 33.69
CA SER A 366 2.88 10.98 35.10
C SER A 366 4.28 10.81 35.74
N ARG A 367 5.22 10.16 35.01
CA ARG A 367 6.62 9.97 35.43
C ARG A 367 7.41 11.28 35.53
N LEU A 368 7.08 12.27 34.69
CA LEU A 368 7.62 13.63 34.73
C LEU A 368 6.93 14.54 35.76
N GLY A 369 5.99 14.02 36.56
CA GLY A 369 5.23 14.80 37.55
C GLY A 369 4.30 15.86 36.95
N ALA A 370 4.04 15.80 35.63
CA ALA A 370 3.28 16.83 34.90
C ALA A 370 1.93 17.19 35.53
N PRO A 371 1.14 16.27 36.13
CA PRO A 371 -0.11 16.63 36.78
C PRO A 371 0.02 17.44 38.07
N ASP A 372 1.21 17.50 38.68
CA ASP A 372 1.47 18.28 39.91
C ASP A 372 2.22 19.60 39.61
N ILE A 373 2.55 19.85 38.33
CA ILE A 373 3.19 21.09 37.89
C ILE A 373 2.17 22.24 37.88
N THR A 374 2.57 23.36 38.48
CA THR A 374 1.82 24.62 38.50
C THR A 374 2.65 25.77 37.90
N GLU A 375 2.08 26.97 37.82
CA GLU A 375 2.77 28.22 37.45
C GLU A 375 4.00 28.55 38.32
N LYS A 376 4.23 27.82 39.42
CA LYS A 376 5.32 28.07 40.39
C LYS A 376 6.36 26.93 40.50
N SER A 377 6.16 25.80 39.82
CA SER A 377 7.02 24.61 39.93
C SER A 377 8.25 24.72 39.01
N GLY A 378 9.34 25.32 39.48
CA GLY A 378 10.44 25.78 38.61
C GLY A 378 11.17 24.71 37.78
N ALA A 379 11.69 23.65 38.41
CA ALA A 379 12.64 22.73 37.77
C ALA A 379 11.96 21.69 36.87
N ASP A 380 10.83 21.11 37.29
CA ASP A 380 10.16 20.01 36.59
C ASP A 380 9.58 20.44 35.22
N ARG A 381 9.40 21.76 35.03
CA ARG A 381 8.85 22.36 33.81
C ARG A 381 9.79 22.30 32.60
N SER A 382 11.11 22.36 32.78
CA SER A 382 12.05 22.35 31.65
C SER A 382 12.16 20.95 31.03
N ASP A 383 12.19 19.89 31.86
CA ASP A 383 12.16 18.51 31.38
C ASP A 383 10.81 18.16 30.72
N LEU A 384 9.69 18.68 31.24
CA LEU A 384 8.39 18.55 30.58
C LEU A 384 8.33 19.30 29.24
N LEU A 385 8.76 20.57 29.18
CA LEU A 385 8.84 21.33 27.93
C LEU A 385 9.71 20.61 26.89
N ARG A 386 10.85 20.05 27.32
CA ARG A 386 11.73 19.27 26.45
C ARG A 386 11.07 18.00 25.92
N TYR A 387 10.24 17.32 26.72
CA TYR A 387 9.47 16.15 26.27
C TYR A 387 8.33 16.53 25.31
N LEU A 388 7.62 17.63 25.56
CA LEU A 388 6.54 18.14 24.70
C LEU A 388 7.07 18.70 23.37
N SER A 389 8.32 19.15 23.33
CA SER A 389 9.03 19.62 22.12
C SER A 389 9.48 18.48 21.22
N ASP A 390 8.52 17.65 20.77
CA ASP A 390 8.71 16.49 19.90
C ASP A 390 7.62 16.47 18.82
N TRP A 391 8.02 16.57 17.54
CA TRP A 391 7.07 16.66 16.42
C TRP A 391 6.12 15.46 16.35
N HIS A 392 6.62 14.26 16.60
CA HIS A 392 5.84 13.02 16.50
C HIS A 392 4.81 12.94 17.63
N LEU A 393 5.16 13.41 18.83
CA LEU A 393 4.23 13.49 19.95
C LEU A 393 3.07 14.44 19.67
N VAL A 394 3.34 15.65 19.15
CA VAL A 394 2.28 16.62 18.82
C VAL A 394 1.44 16.13 17.64
N ALA A 395 2.06 15.57 16.61
CA ALA A 395 1.36 14.98 15.47
C ALA A 395 0.46 13.79 15.88
N PHE A 396 0.87 12.99 16.85
CA PHE A 396 0.06 11.91 17.45
C PHE A 396 -1.05 12.44 18.35
N LEU A 397 -0.78 13.39 19.26
CA LEU A 397 -1.81 13.96 20.13
C LEU A 397 -2.97 14.56 19.31
N GLY A 398 -2.69 15.15 18.14
CA GLY A 398 -3.68 15.61 17.18
C GLY A 398 -4.55 14.54 16.50
N THR A 399 -4.33 13.25 16.73
CA THR A 399 -5.25 12.16 16.31
C THR A 399 -6.09 11.61 17.45
N THR A 400 -5.68 11.81 18.71
CA THR A 400 -6.32 11.24 19.91
C THR A 400 -7.69 11.83 20.25
N GLN A 401 -8.05 12.98 19.67
CA GLN A 401 -9.26 13.77 19.98
C GLN A 401 -9.36 14.27 21.44
N LEU A 402 -8.35 14.05 22.28
CA LEU A 402 -8.27 14.54 23.67
C LEU A 402 -7.92 16.03 23.77
N ILE A 403 -7.54 16.67 22.66
CA ILE A 403 -7.14 18.07 22.59
C ILE A 403 -7.94 18.77 21.50
N SER A 404 -8.54 19.92 21.83
CA SER A 404 -9.29 20.74 20.89
C SER A 404 -8.40 21.33 19.79
N GLN A 405 -8.96 21.78 18.66
CA GLN A 405 -8.17 22.40 17.58
C GLN A 405 -7.50 23.72 18.02
N ASP A 406 -8.16 24.49 18.88
CA ASP A 406 -7.61 25.74 19.43
C ASP A 406 -6.50 25.46 20.47
N ASP A 407 -6.66 24.43 21.32
CA ASP A 407 -5.62 24.02 22.27
C ASP A 407 -4.44 23.33 21.57
N MET A 408 -4.69 22.62 20.47
CA MET A 408 -3.65 22.02 19.62
C MET A 408 -2.74 23.09 19.01
N LYS A 409 -3.31 24.24 18.62
CA LYS A 409 -2.54 25.42 18.20
C LYS A 409 -1.66 25.95 19.34
N VAL A 410 -2.15 26.00 20.58
CA VAL A 410 -1.33 26.39 21.75
C VAL A 410 -0.21 25.35 21.97
N LEU A 411 -0.52 24.06 21.91
CA LEU A 411 0.44 22.97 22.10
C LEU A 411 1.59 23.03 21.08
N ILE A 412 1.31 23.16 19.78
CA ILE A 412 2.39 23.24 18.77
C ILE A 412 3.20 24.53 18.91
N GLN A 413 2.59 25.65 19.32
CA GLN A 413 3.30 26.90 19.57
C GLN A 413 4.25 26.83 20.78
N VAL A 414 3.85 26.10 21.83
CA VAL A 414 4.70 25.80 23.00
C VAL A 414 5.81 24.81 22.63
N ALA A 415 5.48 23.71 21.94
CA ALA A 415 6.43 22.68 21.52
C ALA A 415 7.49 23.20 20.52
N SER A 416 7.16 24.25 19.76
CA SER A 416 8.03 24.88 18.75
C SER A 416 8.48 26.30 19.14
N ALA A 417 8.51 26.64 20.43
CA ALA A 417 8.91 27.98 20.88
C ALA A 417 10.44 28.19 20.73
N PRO A 418 10.91 29.34 20.19
CA PRO A 418 12.34 29.59 20.04
C PRO A 418 13.07 29.73 21.39
N ASN A 419 12.36 30.17 22.43
CA ASN A 419 12.83 30.36 23.80
C ASN A 419 12.36 29.23 24.74
N LEU A 420 12.48 27.97 24.32
CA LEU A 420 12.08 26.79 25.11
C LEU A 420 12.77 26.65 26.49
N ASP A 421 13.87 27.36 26.72
CA ASP A 421 14.55 27.46 28.02
C ASP A 421 13.81 28.34 29.04
N ASP A 422 12.80 29.11 28.61
CA ASP A 422 11.95 29.97 29.44
C ASP A 422 10.73 29.17 29.95
N PRO A 423 10.62 28.87 31.26
CA PRO A 423 9.51 28.09 31.79
C PRO A 423 8.14 28.73 31.56
N SER A 424 8.05 30.05 31.37
CA SER A 424 6.75 30.76 31.22
C SER A 424 6.00 30.41 29.93
N VAL A 425 6.71 29.90 28.90
CA VAL A 425 6.11 29.42 27.65
C VAL A 425 5.01 28.36 27.94
N LEU A 426 5.24 27.51 28.94
CA LEU A 426 4.31 26.44 29.33
C LEU A 426 3.00 26.95 29.98
N ASP A 427 2.96 28.17 30.54
CA ASP A 427 1.75 28.67 31.23
C ASP A 427 0.55 28.81 30.28
N SER A 428 0.81 29.12 29.00
CA SER A 428 -0.25 29.18 27.98
C SER A 428 -0.93 27.82 27.78
N LEU A 429 -0.17 26.71 27.85
CA LEU A 429 -0.70 25.35 27.72
C LEU A 429 -1.36 24.88 29.01
N ILE A 430 -0.76 25.16 30.18
CA ILE A 430 -1.27 24.74 31.50
C ILE A 430 -2.69 25.25 31.76
N ARG A 431 -3.06 26.41 31.21
CA ARG A 431 -4.38 27.04 31.36
C ARG A 431 -5.46 26.48 30.42
N THR A 432 -5.15 25.51 29.56
CA THR A 432 -6.13 24.94 28.61
C THR A 432 -6.97 23.82 29.23
N GLU A 433 -8.25 23.75 28.87
CA GLU A 433 -9.15 22.69 29.36
C GLU A 433 -8.73 21.30 28.85
N SER A 434 -8.20 21.24 27.62
CA SER A 434 -7.59 20.03 27.07
C SER A 434 -6.39 19.54 27.89
N TRP A 435 -5.52 20.45 28.37
CA TRP A 435 -4.40 20.07 29.24
C TRP A 435 -4.87 19.55 30.60
N HIS A 436 -5.82 20.21 31.24
CA HIS A 436 -6.41 19.71 32.50
C HIS A 436 -7.06 18.32 32.33
N THR A 437 -7.71 18.08 31.19
CA THR A 437 -8.29 16.79 30.81
C THR A 437 -7.19 15.72 30.67
N LEU A 438 -6.12 16.01 29.91
CA LEU A 438 -4.98 15.12 29.72
C LEU A 438 -4.25 14.81 31.05
N MET A 439 -4.07 15.80 31.92
CA MET A 439 -3.48 15.61 33.25
C MET A 439 -4.35 14.79 34.19
N THR A 440 -5.68 14.82 34.03
CA THR A 440 -6.61 13.99 34.81
C THR A 440 -6.41 12.51 34.46
N PHE A 441 -6.39 12.16 33.16
CA PHE A 441 -6.08 10.79 32.72
C PHE A 441 -4.65 10.34 33.12
N ALA A 442 -3.67 11.27 33.16
CA ALA A 442 -2.30 10.97 33.61
C ALA A 442 -2.17 10.74 35.14
N ARG A 443 -3.14 11.24 35.94
CA ARG A 443 -3.28 10.88 37.36
C ARG A 443 -3.94 9.52 37.54
N GLU A 444 -5.00 9.22 36.78
CA GLU A 444 -5.72 7.94 36.87
C GLU A 444 -4.89 6.74 36.38
N THR A 445 -3.96 6.97 35.45
CA THR A 445 -2.99 5.95 34.99
C THR A 445 -1.72 5.88 35.85
N ALA A 446 -1.60 6.69 36.91
CA ALA A 446 -0.47 6.62 37.84
C ALA A 446 -0.60 5.38 38.75
N PRO A 447 0.47 4.59 38.96
CA PRO A 447 0.46 3.54 39.98
C PRO A 447 0.32 4.18 41.37
N ALA A 448 -0.65 3.72 42.15
CA ALA A 448 -0.95 4.29 43.46
C ALA A 448 0.30 4.30 44.36
N ARG A 449 0.72 5.50 44.81
CA ARG A 449 1.83 5.64 45.76
C ARG A 449 1.53 4.86 47.04
N PRO A 450 2.44 4.00 47.54
CA PRO A 450 2.33 3.50 48.90
C PRO A 450 2.44 4.69 49.85
N SER A 451 1.46 4.86 50.73
CA SER A 451 1.35 6.00 51.66
C SER A 451 2.33 5.85 52.83
N SER A 452 3.62 6.08 52.58
CA SER A 452 4.68 5.99 53.59
C SER A 452 4.79 7.26 54.45
N SER A 453 3.68 7.72 55.03
CA SER A 453 3.68 8.71 56.10
C SER A 453 3.93 8.00 57.43
N ALA A 454 5.19 7.94 57.86
CA ALA A 454 5.54 7.43 59.18
C ALA A 454 4.93 8.34 60.28
N PRO A 455 4.15 7.82 61.25
CA PRO A 455 3.58 8.65 62.31
C PRO A 455 4.67 9.14 63.28
N GLY A 456 4.91 10.45 63.31
CA GLY A 456 5.52 11.09 64.48
C GLY A 456 4.49 11.14 65.61
N GLY A 457 4.79 10.54 66.76
CA GLY A 457 3.84 10.41 67.88
C GLY A 457 3.95 11.51 68.94
N SER A 458 2.85 11.72 69.68
CA SER A 458 2.65 12.68 70.81
C SER A 458 2.72 14.16 70.42
N HIS A 459 2.01 15.15 70.99
CA HIS A 459 0.92 15.31 72.00
C HIS A 459 0.19 16.63 71.61
N THR A 460 -0.95 17.14 72.12
CA THR A 460 -1.92 16.88 73.24
C THR A 460 -3.17 17.73 72.88
N ASP A 461 -4.42 17.51 73.28
CA ASP A 461 -5.26 16.39 73.79
C ASP A 461 -6.73 16.97 73.88
N MET A 462 -7.63 16.47 74.74
CA MET A 462 -9.00 16.98 75.06
C MET A 462 -10.20 16.60 74.13
N ASP A 463 -10.93 15.57 74.59
CA ASP A 463 -12.39 15.36 74.75
C ASP A 463 -13.41 16.48 74.34
N GLU A 464 -14.71 16.23 74.11
CA GLU A 464 -15.62 15.20 74.66
C GLU A 464 -16.62 14.56 73.63
N ASP A 465 -17.18 13.41 74.03
CA ASP A 465 -18.49 12.79 73.71
C ASP A 465 -18.97 12.49 72.26
N ILE A 466 -19.19 11.19 72.01
CA ILE A 466 -20.48 10.59 71.58
C ILE A 466 -20.51 9.10 72.01
N SER A 467 -21.69 8.59 72.40
CA SER A 467 -21.82 7.45 73.33
C SER A 467 -21.89 6.02 72.73
N PRO A 468 -21.64 4.96 73.54
CA PRO A 468 -21.46 3.58 73.06
C PRO A 468 -22.67 2.85 72.47
N GLU A 469 -23.91 3.28 72.75
CA GLU A 469 -25.13 2.53 72.39
C GLU A 469 -25.26 2.25 70.88
N ILE A 470 -24.75 3.14 70.03
CA ILE A 470 -24.83 3.05 68.57
C ILE A 470 -24.12 1.78 68.04
N PHE A 471 -22.99 1.39 68.64
CA PHE A 471 -22.28 0.16 68.25
C PHE A 471 -22.98 -1.11 68.72
N GLU A 472 -23.63 -1.09 69.89
CA GLU A 472 -24.38 -2.25 70.39
C GLU A 472 -25.72 -2.45 69.65
N GLN A 473 -26.28 -1.38 69.08
CA GLN A 473 -27.49 -1.45 68.25
C GLN A 473 -27.24 -2.15 66.91
N ILE A 474 -26.16 -1.80 66.20
CA ILE A 474 -25.78 -2.44 64.92
C ILE A 474 -25.52 -3.94 65.11
N ALA A 475 -24.81 -4.32 66.17
CA ALA A 475 -24.55 -5.72 66.50
C ALA A 475 -25.83 -6.55 66.80
N ARG A 476 -26.93 -5.91 67.21
CA ARG A 476 -28.23 -6.57 67.44
C ARG A 476 -29.07 -6.74 66.16
N GLU A 477 -28.92 -5.87 65.17
CA GLU A 477 -29.65 -6.00 63.89
C GLU A 477 -29.08 -7.12 63.00
N GLU A 478 -27.77 -7.36 63.01
CA GLU A 478 -27.20 -8.49 62.25
C GLU A 478 -27.49 -9.85 62.92
N ALA A 479 -27.47 -9.91 64.25
CA ALA A 479 -27.78 -11.14 65.00
C ALA A 479 -29.25 -11.59 64.90
N SER A 480 -30.19 -10.70 64.56
CA SER A 480 -31.63 -10.99 64.52
C SER A 480 -32.15 -11.46 63.15
N ARG A 481 -31.33 -11.44 62.09
CA ARG A 481 -31.73 -11.84 60.72
C ARG A 481 -31.55 -13.33 60.39
N ALA A 482 -31.09 -14.16 61.33
CA ALA A 482 -30.73 -15.55 61.09
C ALA A 482 -31.76 -16.61 61.54
N ALA A 483 -32.93 -16.23 62.07
CA ALA A 483 -33.78 -17.14 62.85
C ALA A 483 -35.32 -17.00 62.66
N ALA A 484 -35.81 -16.97 61.41
CA ALA A 484 -37.21 -17.33 61.09
C ALA A 484 -37.35 -17.72 59.61
N GLY A 485 -38.15 -18.73 59.30
CA GLY A 485 -38.47 -19.13 57.91
C GLY A 485 -39.96 -19.39 57.74
N GLY A 486 -40.48 -19.15 56.52
CA GLY A 486 -41.86 -19.40 56.15
C GLY A 486 -42.17 -18.98 54.70
N ALA A 487 -43.01 -19.76 54.02
CA ALA A 487 -43.63 -19.40 52.72
C ALA A 487 -44.77 -18.37 52.97
N ASP A 488 -45.37 -17.68 51.98
CA ASP A 488 -46.01 -18.22 50.78
C ASP A 488 -46.31 -17.12 49.72
N THR A 489 -47.01 -17.47 48.64
CA THR A 489 -47.61 -16.60 47.59
C THR A 489 -49.15 -16.51 47.81
N PRO A 490 -49.96 -15.57 47.21
CA PRO A 490 -49.89 -15.11 45.81
C PRO A 490 -50.40 -13.66 45.45
N GLN A 491 -50.30 -13.34 44.15
CA GLN A 491 -51.13 -12.47 43.26
C GLN A 491 -52.09 -11.35 43.78
N GLY A 492 -52.07 -10.20 43.07
CA GLY A 492 -53.18 -9.21 43.01
C GLY A 492 -52.72 -7.78 42.63
N ASN A 493 -52.45 -7.38 41.37
CA ASN A 493 -53.30 -7.24 40.16
C ASN A 493 -54.04 -5.86 40.07
N ILE A 494 -54.49 -5.46 38.85
CA ILE A 494 -55.06 -4.14 38.41
C ILE A 494 -53.94 -3.14 37.95
N ARG A 495 -53.73 -2.79 36.66
CA ARG A 495 -54.57 -2.16 35.56
C ARG A 495 -54.58 -0.61 35.64
N VAL A 496 -54.60 0.20 34.55
CA VAL A 496 -54.69 -0.08 33.09
C VAL A 496 -54.08 1.04 32.20
N CYS A 497 -54.03 0.78 30.88
CA CYS A 497 -53.59 1.59 29.72
C CYS A 497 -54.28 2.97 29.50
N PRO A 498 -53.94 3.76 28.46
CA PRO A 498 -54.36 3.52 27.04
C PRO A 498 -53.18 3.39 26.04
N HIS A 499 -53.23 2.77 24.84
CA HIS A 499 -54.21 2.69 23.71
C HIS A 499 -54.35 4.00 22.89
N SER A 500 -54.65 4.06 21.57
CA SER A 500 -55.10 3.11 20.49
C SER A 500 -54.85 3.80 19.10
N SER A 501 -55.02 3.24 17.89
CA SER A 501 -55.01 1.88 17.27
C SER A 501 -55.23 2.05 15.72
N ILE A 502 -55.75 1.03 14.97
CA ILE A 502 -56.20 1.07 13.54
C ILE A 502 -55.07 1.02 12.47
N GLY A 503 -55.15 0.31 11.33
CA GLY A 503 -56.09 -0.71 10.82
C GLY A 503 -55.75 -1.11 9.35
N VAL A 504 -55.65 -2.42 9.00
CA VAL A 504 -56.67 -3.31 8.37
C VAL A 504 -56.69 -3.35 6.82
N ALA A 505 -56.67 -4.59 6.28
CA ALA A 505 -56.90 -5.02 4.87
C ALA A 505 -55.87 -4.62 3.78
N GLY A 506 -55.74 -5.31 2.64
CA GLY A 506 -56.30 -6.63 2.24
C GLY A 506 -56.51 -6.83 0.72
N SER A 507 -56.73 -8.09 0.29
CA SER A 507 -57.11 -8.57 -1.07
C SER A 507 -56.00 -8.73 -2.14
N SER A 508 -56.41 -9.16 -3.35
CA SER A 508 -55.59 -9.91 -4.34
C SER A 508 -56.16 -9.83 -5.77
N GLY A 509 -55.35 -9.99 -6.83
CA GLY A 509 -55.89 -10.35 -8.17
C GLY A 509 -55.06 -10.03 -9.44
N SER A 510 -54.55 -11.10 -10.07
CA SER A 510 -54.64 -11.42 -11.52
C SER A 510 -54.38 -10.42 -12.67
N SER A 511 -53.36 -10.78 -13.49
CA SER A 511 -53.43 -11.04 -14.96
C SER A 511 -53.28 -9.93 -16.04
N ASN A 512 -52.69 -10.37 -17.17
CA ASN A 512 -52.81 -9.89 -18.57
C ASN A 512 -52.17 -8.54 -19.01
N SER A 513 -51.72 -8.32 -20.27
CA SER A 513 -51.32 -9.21 -21.41
C SER A 513 -50.83 -8.38 -22.64
N PHE A 514 -50.20 -9.02 -23.65
CA PHE A 514 -49.87 -8.52 -25.02
C PHE A 514 -48.78 -7.42 -25.15
N THR A 515 -48.09 -7.19 -26.29
CA THR A 515 -48.14 -7.75 -27.67
C THR A 515 -46.73 -7.79 -28.31
N ALA A 516 -46.56 -8.39 -29.51
CA ALA A 516 -45.29 -8.39 -30.29
C ALA A 516 -45.52 -8.12 -31.80
N SER A 517 -44.52 -7.55 -32.52
CA SER A 517 -44.29 -7.50 -34.00
C SER A 517 -43.29 -6.36 -34.37
N SER A 518 -42.62 -6.26 -35.54
CA SER A 518 -42.06 -7.23 -36.53
C SER A 518 -41.32 -6.51 -37.71
N ALA A 519 -40.32 -7.16 -38.33
CA ALA A 519 -39.75 -6.91 -39.69
C ALA A 519 -38.75 -5.75 -39.97
N GLY A 520 -37.92 -5.93 -41.03
CA GLY A 520 -36.90 -5.00 -41.59
C GLY A 520 -37.28 -4.48 -43.01
N PRO A 521 -36.41 -4.42 -44.06
CA PRO A 521 -35.01 -4.92 -44.23
C PRO A 521 -34.05 -4.00 -45.08
N PHE A 522 -32.97 -4.57 -45.68
CA PHE A 522 -31.98 -4.01 -46.68
C PHE A 522 -30.87 -3.04 -46.16
N SER A 523 -29.62 -2.96 -46.71
CA SER A 523 -28.91 -3.63 -47.84
C SER A 523 -27.35 -3.63 -47.70
N SER A 524 -26.68 -4.58 -48.40
CA SER A 524 -25.33 -4.50 -49.05
C SER A 524 -24.03 -4.22 -48.26
N SER A 525 -23.33 -5.33 -47.92
CA SER A 525 -21.88 -5.64 -48.01
C SER A 525 -20.82 -4.53 -48.23
N SER A 526 -19.76 -4.55 -47.41
CA SER A 526 -18.38 -4.21 -47.79
C SER A 526 -17.37 -4.96 -46.90
N THR A 527 -16.35 -5.58 -47.48
CA THR A 527 -15.49 -6.56 -46.78
C THR A 527 -14.28 -5.91 -46.09
N ILE A 528 -14.31 -5.83 -44.76
CA ILE A 528 -13.13 -5.59 -43.91
C ILE A 528 -12.98 -6.75 -42.93
N ARG A 529 -11.74 -7.22 -42.71
CA ARG A 529 -11.44 -8.32 -41.78
C ARG A 529 -11.52 -7.83 -40.33
N TYR A 530 -12.69 -7.91 -39.72
CA TYR A 530 -12.85 -7.70 -38.28
C TYR A 530 -12.19 -8.82 -37.47
N ALA A 531 -11.52 -8.45 -36.38
CA ALA A 531 -11.25 -9.37 -35.28
C ALA A 531 -12.57 -9.84 -34.65
N PRO A 532 -12.64 -11.06 -34.05
CA PRO A 532 -13.88 -11.56 -33.47
C PRO A 532 -14.37 -10.61 -32.36
N PRO A 533 -15.68 -10.32 -32.29
CA PRO A 533 -16.21 -9.33 -31.36
C PRO A 533 -16.01 -9.80 -29.91
N THR A 534 -15.32 -8.99 -29.11
CA THR A 534 -15.34 -9.10 -27.65
C THR A 534 -16.76 -8.84 -27.17
N ALA A 535 -17.30 -9.70 -26.32
CA ALA A 535 -18.60 -9.48 -25.70
C ALA A 535 -18.61 -8.13 -24.95
N PRO A 536 -19.71 -7.36 -25.01
CA PRO A 536 -19.80 -6.09 -24.29
C PRO A 536 -19.62 -6.32 -22.78
N PRO A 537 -18.98 -5.38 -22.06
CA PRO A 537 -18.78 -5.51 -20.63
C PRO A 537 -20.14 -5.60 -19.91
N MET A 538 -20.27 -6.51 -18.95
CA MET A 538 -21.51 -6.64 -18.18
C MET A 538 -21.73 -5.36 -17.35
N PRO A 539 -22.83 -4.61 -17.57
CA PRO A 539 -23.09 -3.36 -16.86
C PRO A 539 -23.36 -3.62 -15.38
N ASN A 540 -23.10 -2.62 -14.54
CA ASN A 540 -23.48 -2.66 -13.13
C ASN A 540 -25.01 -2.84 -13.01
N PRO A 541 -25.53 -3.90 -12.36
CA PRO A 541 -26.96 -4.06 -12.16
C PRO A 541 -27.49 -2.90 -11.32
N ALA A 542 -28.68 -2.41 -11.65
CA ALA A 542 -29.31 -1.30 -10.95
C ALA A 542 -29.73 -1.72 -9.53
N THR A 543 -28.81 -1.60 -8.57
CA THR A 543 -29.10 -1.70 -7.15
C THR A 543 -30.11 -0.63 -6.78
N GLY A 544 -31.30 -1.04 -6.35
CA GLY A 544 -32.27 -0.14 -5.72
C GLY A 544 -31.80 0.32 -4.34
N SER A 545 -32.72 0.69 -3.45
CA SER A 545 -32.42 1.10 -2.07
C SER A 545 -31.83 0.00 -1.16
N ALA A 546 -31.52 -1.19 -1.70
CA ALA A 546 -30.93 -2.30 -0.96
C ALA A 546 -29.39 -2.20 -0.96
N ASN A 547 -28.81 -1.97 0.22
CA ASN A 547 -27.35 -1.97 0.41
C ASN A 547 -26.77 -3.39 0.25
N PRO A 548 -25.88 -3.65 -0.74
CA PRO A 548 -25.27 -4.97 -0.92
C PRO A 548 -24.45 -5.44 0.28
N ALA A 549 -23.87 -4.52 1.07
CA ALA A 549 -23.05 -4.85 2.23
C ALA A 549 -23.85 -5.26 3.49
N ALA A 550 -25.18 -5.27 3.43
CA ALA A 550 -26.01 -5.51 4.62
C ALA A 550 -26.00 -6.96 5.15
N SER A 551 -25.66 -7.95 4.33
CA SER A 551 -25.60 -9.37 4.73
C SER A 551 -24.92 -10.24 3.66
N LEU A 552 -24.47 -11.45 4.01
CA LEU A 552 -23.87 -12.38 3.04
C LEU A 552 -24.78 -12.66 1.83
N PRO A 553 -26.11 -12.92 1.98
CA PRO A 553 -26.98 -13.14 0.83
C PRO A 553 -27.15 -11.91 -0.05
N ALA A 554 -27.17 -10.70 0.53
CA ALA A 554 -27.23 -9.45 -0.24
C ALA A 554 -25.95 -9.20 -1.03
N LEU A 555 -24.79 -9.39 -0.40
CA LEU A 555 -23.49 -9.27 -1.06
C LEU A 555 -23.34 -10.33 -2.14
N TRP A 556 -23.68 -11.58 -1.84
CA TRP A 556 -23.59 -12.69 -2.80
C TRP A 556 -24.54 -12.49 -3.99
N GLY A 557 -25.75 -11.98 -3.78
CA GLY A 557 -26.68 -11.63 -4.85
C GLY A 557 -26.16 -10.52 -5.78
N TYR A 558 -25.29 -9.64 -5.29
CA TYR A 558 -24.63 -8.60 -6.09
C TYR A 558 -23.32 -9.08 -6.74
N LEU A 559 -22.58 -9.98 -6.08
CA LEU A 559 -21.33 -10.57 -6.60
C LEU A 559 -21.58 -11.63 -7.67
N GLN A 560 -22.54 -12.54 -7.45
CA GLN A 560 -22.70 -13.74 -8.25
C GLN A 560 -22.86 -13.46 -9.76
N PRO A 561 -23.66 -12.49 -10.23
CA PRO A 561 -23.80 -12.24 -11.68
C PRO A 561 -22.47 -11.90 -12.35
N ALA A 562 -21.60 -11.13 -11.70
CA ALA A 562 -20.24 -10.86 -12.17
C ALA A 562 -19.35 -12.11 -12.12
N LEU A 563 -19.43 -12.93 -11.07
CA LEU A 563 -18.65 -14.17 -10.98
C LEU A 563 -19.06 -15.21 -12.04
N ASP A 564 -20.37 -15.34 -12.29
CA ASP A 564 -20.92 -16.20 -13.34
C ASP A 564 -20.47 -15.71 -14.72
N HIS A 565 -20.52 -14.38 -14.96
CA HIS A 565 -20.03 -13.80 -16.21
C HIS A 565 -18.51 -13.97 -16.42
N ILE A 566 -17.71 -13.84 -15.36
CA ILE A 566 -16.24 -13.93 -15.44
C ILE A 566 -15.74 -15.37 -15.57
N VAL A 567 -16.41 -16.35 -14.93
CA VAL A 567 -15.90 -17.73 -14.80
C VAL A 567 -16.71 -18.76 -15.62
N ARG A 568 -18.02 -18.57 -15.80
CA ARG A 568 -18.92 -19.56 -16.43
C ARG A 568 -19.28 -19.26 -17.89
N SER A 569 -19.29 -17.99 -18.30
CA SER A 569 -19.64 -17.58 -19.67
C SER A 569 -18.83 -18.30 -20.76
N SER A 570 -19.51 -18.66 -21.85
CA SER A 570 -18.88 -19.22 -23.05
C SER A 570 -18.20 -18.14 -23.89
N THR A 571 -16.87 -18.03 -23.80
CA THR A 571 -16.06 -17.15 -24.66
C THR A 571 -15.46 -17.88 -25.86
N ASN A 572 -15.32 -17.16 -26.97
CA ASN A 572 -14.53 -17.61 -28.12
C ASN A 572 -13.01 -17.49 -27.89
N THR A 573 -12.59 -16.83 -26.81
CA THR A 573 -11.18 -16.59 -26.44
C THR A 573 -10.88 -17.31 -25.13
N PRO A 574 -10.25 -18.50 -25.14
CA PRO A 574 -10.06 -19.29 -23.93
C PRO A 574 -8.99 -18.74 -22.97
N SER A 575 -8.15 -17.79 -23.42
CA SER A 575 -7.05 -17.20 -22.63
C SER A 575 -7.40 -15.89 -21.91
N LYS A 576 -8.62 -15.35 -22.09
CA LYS A 576 -9.07 -14.10 -21.46
C LYS A 576 -10.50 -14.23 -20.94
N ALA A 577 -10.72 -13.84 -19.68
CA ALA A 577 -12.05 -13.76 -19.09
C ALA A 577 -12.87 -12.61 -19.68
N PRO A 578 -14.22 -12.69 -19.69
CA PRO A 578 -15.08 -11.55 -20.03
C PRO A 578 -14.84 -10.34 -19.13
N PRO A 579 -14.87 -9.11 -19.68
CA PRO A 579 -14.87 -7.90 -18.88
C PRO A 579 -16.24 -7.70 -18.22
N ILE A 580 -16.22 -7.19 -16.99
CA ILE A 580 -17.35 -6.46 -16.38
C ILE A 580 -17.13 -4.96 -16.60
N ASP A 581 -18.18 -4.17 -16.49
CA ASP A 581 -18.08 -2.71 -16.55
C ASP A 581 -17.27 -2.14 -15.37
N VAL A 582 -16.63 -1.00 -15.59
CA VAL A 582 -15.77 -0.33 -14.59
C VAL A 582 -16.58 0.11 -13.38
N ALA A 583 -17.82 0.58 -13.56
CA ALA A 583 -18.69 0.94 -12.43
C ALA A 583 -19.12 -0.31 -11.63
N TYR A 584 -19.28 -1.47 -12.27
CA TYR A 584 -19.54 -2.72 -11.56
C TYR A 584 -18.31 -3.21 -10.79
N HIS A 585 -17.11 -3.12 -11.39
CA HIS A 585 -15.85 -3.45 -10.70
C HIS A 585 -15.63 -2.58 -9.46
N MET A 586 -15.89 -1.27 -9.56
CA MET A 586 -15.80 -0.35 -8.41
C MET A 586 -16.89 -0.61 -7.37
N GLY A 587 -18.14 -0.84 -7.81
CA GLY A 587 -19.24 -1.19 -6.93
C GLY A 587 -18.99 -2.48 -6.13
N ILE A 588 -18.44 -3.51 -6.77
CA ILE A 588 -18.03 -4.76 -6.12
C ILE A 588 -16.95 -4.53 -5.06
N HIS A 589 -15.91 -3.74 -5.38
CA HIS A 589 -14.85 -3.43 -4.41
C HIS A 589 -15.43 -2.72 -3.16
N THR A 590 -16.25 -1.69 -3.37
CA THR A 590 -16.90 -0.93 -2.29
C THR A 590 -17.89 -1.79 -1.48
N ALA A 591 -18.66 -2.68 -2.13
CA ALA A 591 -19.57 -3.58 -1.44
C ALA A 591 -18.84 -4.60 -0.53
N VAL A 592 -17.73 -5.16 -1.01
CA VAL A 592 -16.90 -6.08 -0.22
C VAL A 592 -16.19 -5.36 0.93
N TYR A 593 -15.65 -4.16 0.69
CA TYR A 593 -15.07 -3.31 1.74
C TYR A 593 -16.08 -3.02 2.86
N ASN A 594 -17.24 -2.44 2.50
CA ASN A 594 -18.28 -2.08 3.47
C ASN A 594 -18.77 -3.28 4.28
N TYR A 595 -18.86 -4.47 3.66
CA TYR A 595 -19.27 -5.70 4.33
C TYR A 595 -18.24 -6.18 5.37
N PHE A 596 -16.95 -6.15 5.05
CA PHE A 596 -15.88 -6.50 5.99
C PHE A 596 -15.84 -5.53 7.19
N THR A 597 -16.02 -4.23 6.94
CA THR A 597 -16.10 -3.18 7.96
C THR A 597 -17.30 -3.40 8.89
N ALA A 598 -18.51 -3.59 8.32
CA ALA A 598 -19.71 -3.84 9.12
C ALA A 598 -19.64 -5.14 9.95
N GLN A 599 -19.02 -6.21 9.43
CA GLN A 599 -18.75 -7.42 10.21
C GLN A 599 -17.74 -7.18 11.36
N SER A 600 -16.76 -6.30 11.15
CA SER A 600 -15.77 -5.93 12.18
C SER A 600 -16.44 -5.13 13.31
N GLU A 601 -17.24 -4.12 12.97
CA GLU A 601 -18.02 -3.32 13.90
C GLU A 601 -19.03 -4.17 14.70
N ALA A 602 -19.71 -5.11 14.05
CA ALA A 602 -20.63 -6.02 14.72
C ALA A 602 -19.93 -6.96 15.72
N ASN A 603 -18.74 -7.48 15.37
CA ASN A 603 -17.96 -8.33 16.28
C ASN A 603 -17.38 -7.55 17.47
N ASN A 604 -16.98 -6.29 17.27
CA ASN A 604 -16.43 -5.44 18.34
C ASN A 604 -17.50 -5.00 19.36
N ASN A 605 -18.76 -4.91 18.96
CA ASN A 605 -19.88 -4.50 19.82
C ASN A 605 -20.58 -5.67 20.55
N ALA A 606 -20.08 -6.90 20.45
CA ALA A 606 -20.68 -8.07 21.08
C ALA A 606 -20.30 -8.19 22.58
N PRO A 607 -21.27 -8.32 23.52
CA PRO A 607 -20.96 -8.41 24.94
C PRO A 607 -20.27 -9.74 25.31
N VAL A 608 -19.10 -9.64 25.94
CA VAL A 608 -18.21 -10.77 26.27
C VAL A 608 -18.78 -11.62 27.40
N GLN A 609 -19.60 -12.63 27.08
CA GLN A 609 -20.01 -13.65 28.04
C GLN A 609 -18.85 -14.61 28.36
N LYS A 610 -18.26 -14.47 29.55
CA LYS A 610 -17.28 -15.42 30.08
C LYS A 610 -17.98 -16.66 30.66
N THR A 611 -18.02 -17.75 29.90
CA THR A 611 -18.36 -19.09 30.42
C THR A 611 -17.10 -19.97 30.46
N ILE A 612 -16.75 -20.45 31.65
CA ILE A 612 -15.57 -21.30 31.89
C ILE A 612 -16.06 -22.73 32.15
N THR A 613 -15.66 -23.68 31.30
CA THR A 613 -15.81 -25.13 31.54
C THR A 613 -14.57 -25.89 31.04
N PRO A 614 -14.16 -26.99 31.70
CA PRO A 614 -12.89 -27.65 31.41
C PRO A 614 -12.97 -28.81 30.39
N ALA A 615 -11.98 -28.83 29.49
CA ALA A 615 -11.39 -29.97 28.76
C ALA A 615 -12.24 -31.25 28.48
N VAL A 616 -12.64 -31.42 27.22
CA VAL A 616 -12.88 -32.73 26.56
C VAL A 616 -12.25 -32.69 25.15
N PRO A 617 -11.63 -33.77 24.62
CA PRO A 617 -10.84 -33.69 23.38
C PRO A 617 -11.65 -33.76 22.07
N PHE A 618 -11.17 -33.04 21.05
CA PHE A 618 -11.43 -33.28 19.61
C PHE A 618 -12.90 -33.36 19.12
N THR A 619 -13.67 -32.29 19.36
CA THR A 619 -14.74 -31.87 18.44
C THR A 619 -14.46 -30.46 17.92
N ARG A 620 -15.08 -30.07 16.79
CA ARG A 620 -14.81 -28.78 16.12
C ARG A 620 -15.06 -27.60 17.06
N PHE A 621 -14.08 -26.69 17.13
CA PHE A 621 -14.28 -25.38 17.75
C PHE A 621 -15.19 -24.52 16.87
N ASP A 622 -16.44 -24.30 17.30
CA ASP A 622 -17.21 -23.13 16.91
C ASP A 622 -16.62 -21.88 17.60
N LYS A 623 -15.44 -21.45 17.15
CA LYS A 623 -14.98 -20.07 17.35
C LYS A 623 -15.91 -19.17 16.53
N GLY A 624 -16.36 -18.05 17.11
CA GLY A 624 -17.21 -17.08 16.42
C GLY A 624 -16.61 -16.68 15.07
N LYS A 625 -17.42 -16.72 14.01
CA LYS A 625 -16.95 -16.55 12.62
C LYS A 625 -16.24 -15.20 12.47
N THR A 626 -14.94 -15.25 12.17
CA THR A 626 -14.13 -14.04 11.98
C THR A 626 -14.47 -13.38 10.64
N SER A 627 -14.45 -12.04 10.61
CA SER A 627 -14.88 -11.24 9.44
C SER A 627 -14.25 -11.75 8.14
N GLY A 628 -15.08 -11.96 7.11
CA GLY A 628 -14.70 -12.48 5.80
C GLY A 628 -14.66 -14.00 5.62
N THR A 629 -14.75 -14.80 6.70
CA THR A 629 -14.70 -16.28 6.62
C THR A 629 -15.84 -16.86 5.79
N ASP A 630 -17.04 -16.32 5.97
CA ASP A 630 -18.27 -16.82 5.36
C ASP A 630 -18.35 -16.51 3.85
N LEU A 631 -17.81 -15.34 3.42
CA LEU A 631 -17.59 -15.04 2.00
C LEU A 631 -16.54 -15.96 1.38
N TYR A 632 -15.44 -16.26 2.08
CA TYR A 632 -14.42 -17.18 1.58
C TYR A 632 -14.95 -18.61 1.41
N GLU A 633 -15.70 -19.14 2.40
CA GLU A 633 -16.42 -20.41 2.27
C GLU A 633 -17.38 -20.41 1.07
N GLN A 634 -18.07 -19.29 0.81
CA GLN A 634 -19.03 -19.20 -0.29
C GLN A 634 -18.33 -19.19 -1.66
N LEU A 635 -17.16 -18.55 -1.78
CA LEU A 635 -16.30 -18.61 -2.97
C LEU A 635 -15.73 -20.03 -3.18
N ASP A 636 -15.34 -20.74 -2.12
CA ASP A 636 -14.89 -22.14 -2.19
C ASP A 636 -16.00 -23.09 -2.68
N ARG A 637 -17.24 -22.92 -2.20
CA ARG A 637 -18.43 -23.64 -2.72
C ARG A 637 -18.66 -23.31 -4.20
N TYR A 638 -18.66 -22.03 -4.56
CA TYR A 638 -18.88 -21.58 -5.94
C TYR A 638 -17.86 -22.18 -6.92
N TYR A 639 -16.57 -22.21 -6.57
CA TYR A 639 -15.56 -22.86 -7.39
C TYR A 639 -15.74 -24.39 -7.45
N ALA A 640 -16.13 -25.04 -6.35
CA ALA A 640 -16.42 -26.47 -6.33
C ALA A 640 -17.57 -26.84 -7.28
N ASP A 641 -18.66 -26.08 -7.23
CA ASP A 641 -19.85 -26.30 -8.06
C ASP A 641 -19.54 -26.02 -9.54
N THR A 642 -18.81 -24.94 -9.84
CA THR A 642 -18.37 -24.59 -11.20
C THR A 642 -17.43 -25.65 -11.79
N ALA A 643 -16.48 -26.17 -11.01
CA ALA A 643 -15.61 -27.28 -11.43
C ALA A 643 -16.42 -28.57 -11.68
N ARG A 644 -17.44 -28.84 -10.86
CA ARG A 644 -18.31 -30.02 -11.00
C ARG A 644 -19.23 -29.93 -12.21
N GLU A 645 -19.70 -28.74 -12.58
CA GLU A 645 -20.43 -28.51 -13.83
C GLU A 645 -19.56 -28.83 -15.05
N ILE A 646 -18.29 -28.41 -15.05
CA ILE A 646 -17.31 -28.78 -16.10
C ILE A 646 -17.07 -30.30 -16.13
N PHE A 647 -17.01 -30.96 -14.98
CA PHE A 647 -16.90 -32.43 -14.92
C PHE A 647 -18.13 -33.15 -15.47
N LEU A 648 -19.34 -32.67 -15.13
CA LEU A 648 -20.61 -33.22 -15.61
C LEU A 648 -20.82 -32.99 -17.12
N GLY A 649 -20.27 -31.90 -17.66
CA GLY A 649 -20.24 -31.61 -19.10
C GLY A 649 -19.18 -32.40 -19.91
N ALA A 650 -18.31 -33.18 -19.26
CA ALA A 650 -17.20 -33.84 -19.94
C ALA A 650 -17.67 -35.01 -20.84
N PRO A 651 -17.35 -35.00 -22.15
CA PRO A 651 -17.94 -35.90 -23.15
C PRO A 651 -17.67 -37.37 -22.83
N HIS A 652 -18.69 -38.23 -22.96
CA HIS A 652 -18.64 -39.64 -22.52
C HIS A 652 -17.59 -40.50 -23.25
N ASP A 653 -17.17 -40.07 -24.42
CA ASP A 653 -16.06 -40.60 -25.20
C ASP A 653 -14.70 -40.19 -24.61
N ASP A 654 -13.70 -41.06 -24.69
CA ASP A 654 -12.36 -40.79 -24.16
C ASP A 654 -11.50 -39.99 -25.17
N ALA A 655 -11.71 -40.12 -26.48
CA ALA A 655 -10.90 -39.42 -27.49
C ALA A 655 -11.11 -37.90 -27.45
N THR A 656 -12.37 -37.45 -27.38
CA THR A 656 -12.75 -36.03 -27.29
C THR A 656 -12.51 -35.41 -25.91
N LEU A 657 -12.20 -36.19 -24.88
CA LEU A 657 -12.09 -35.72 -23.49
C LEU A 657 -11.00 -34.67 -23.29
N VAL A 658 -9.81 -34.84 -23.89
CA VAL A 658 -8.71 -33.86 -23.73
C VAL A 658 -9.01 -32.56 -24.47
N HIS A 659 -9.56 -32.66 -25.70
CA HIS A 659 -10.01 -31.51 -26.49
C HIS A 659 -11.11 -30.69 -25.78
N TYR A 660 -11.92 -31.31 -24.92
CA TYR A 660 -12.87 -30.61 -24.05
C TYR A 660 -12.20 -29.97 -22.82
N LEU A 661 -11.39 -30.75 -22.09
CA LEU A 661 -10.88 -30.33 -20.77
C LEU A 661 -9.94 -29.13 -20.85
N VAL A 662 -9.06 -29.06 -21.86
CA VAL A 662 -8.03 -28.01 -21.94
C VAL A 662 -8.65 -26.61 -22.20
N PRO A 663 -9.53 -26.40 -23.20
CA PRO A 663 -10.23 -25.11 -23.37
C PRO A 663 -11.18 -24.75 -22.21
N CYS A 664 -11.74 -25.75 -21.51
CA CYS A 664 -12.53 -25.51 -20.30
C CYS A 664 -11.66 -25.05 -19.13
N PHE A 665 -10.51 -25.68 -18.90
CA PHE A 665 -9.55 -25.27 -17.89
C PHE A 665 -8.96 -23.88 -18.18
N ASN A 666 -8.58 -23.59 -19.42
CA ASN A 666 -8.00 -22.29 -19.78
C ASN A 666 -8.99 -21.14 -19.49
N ARG A 667 -10.28 -21.30 -19.84
CA ARG A 667 -11.33 -20.34 -19.47
C ARG A 667 -11.52 -20.21 -17.96
N PHE A 668 -11.65 -21.34 -17.27
CA PHE A 668 -11.81 -21.37 -15.80
C PHE A 668 -10.62 -20.70 -15.10
N SER A 669 -9.41 -20.92 -15.59
CA SER A 669 -8.16 -20.34 -15.10
C SER A 669 -8.11 -18.83 -15.32
N ALA A 670 -8.41 -18.36 -16.53
CA ALA A 670 -8.48 -16.93 -16.84
C ALA A 670 -9.55 -16.21 -15.99
N GLY A 671 -10.72 -16.84 -15.79
CA GLY A 671 -11.78 -16.36 -14.91
C GLY A 671 -11.33 -16.29 -13.45
N THR A 672 -10.76 -17.38 -12.93
CA THR A 672 -10.21 -17.49 -11.56
C THR A 672 -9.13 -16.43 -11.28
N GLN A 673 -8.25 -16.15 -12.24
CA GLN A 673 -7.26 -15.07 -12.16
C GLN A 673 -7.89 -13.67 -12.18
N SER A 674 -9.02 -13.49 -12.88
CA SER A 674 -9.76 -12.23 -12.87
C SER A 674 -10.51 -12.00 -11.56
N VAL A 675 -11.15 -13.04 -11.00
CA VAL A 675 -11.78 -13.02 -9.67
C VAL A 675 -10.75 -12.73 -8.58
N HIS A 676 -9.56 -13.31 -8.66
CA HIS A 676 -8.46 -13.03 -7.73
C HIS A 676 -8.06 -11.54 -7.69
N ARG A 677 -8.10 -10.84 -8.83
CA ARG A 677 -7.88 -9.38 -8.89
C ARG A 677 -9.09 -8.59 -8.39
N LEU A 678 -10.29 -8.92 -8.87
CA LEU A 678 -11.54 -8.26 -8.49
C LEU A 678 -11.81 -8.30 -6.98
N LEU A 679 -11.52 -9.44 -6.34
CA LEU A 679 -11.72 -9.69 -4.92
C LEU A 679 -10.40 -9.68 -4.13
N ASN A 680 -9.38 -8.94 -4.60
CA ASN A 680 -8.07 -8.91 -3.93
C ASN A 680 -8.14 -8.40 -2.47
N TYR A 681 -9.17 -7.65 -2.11
CA TYR A 681 -9.47 -7.26 -0.73
C TYR A 681 -9.61 -8.50 0.19
N VAL A 682 -10.24 -9.57 -0.28
CA VAL A 682 -10.38 -10.84 0.47
C VAL A 682 -9.01 -11.53 0.64
N ASN A 683 -8.14 -11.48 -0.37
CA ASN A 683 -6.76 -11.99 -0.21
C ASN A 683 -6.02 -11.18 0.88
N ARG A 684 -6.08 -9.84 0.82
CA ARG A 684 -5.33 -8.92 1.70
C ARG A 684 -5.83 -8.93 3.15
N HIS A 685 -7.15 -9.01 3.38
CA HIS A 685 -7.75 -8.81 4.70
C HIS A 685 -8.32 -10.09 5.36
N TYR A 686 -8.54 -11.17 4.60
CA TYR A 686 -8.89 -12.49 5.16
C TYR A 686 -7.77 -13.52 4.95
N VAL A 687 -7.37 -13.81 3.71
CA VAL A 687 -6.42 -14.91 3.43
C VAL A 687 -5.07 -14.66 4.10
N LYS A 688 -4.49 -13.46 3.99
CA LYS A 688 -3.22 -13.13 4.65
C LYS A 688 -3.31 -13.35 6.16
N ARG A 689 -4.31 -12.77 6.81
CA ARG A 689 -4.57 -12.94 8.25
C ARG A 689 -4.73 -14.41 8.64
N ALA A 690 -5.44 -15.21 7.84
CA ALA A 690 -5.56 -16.64 8.10
C ALA A 690 -4.22 -17.40 7.94
N VAL A 691 -3.36 -17.00 7.00
CA VAL A 691 -1.98 -17.53 6.90
C VAL A 691 -1.14 -17.13 8.13
N ASP A 692 -1.26 -15.88 8.58
CA ASP A 692 -0.59 -15.37 9.79
C ASP A 692 -1.12 -16.06 11.07
N GLU A 693 -2.40 -16.47 11.11
CA GLU A 693 -3.05 -17.27 12.18
C GLU A 693 -2.78 -18.80 12.07
N ASP A 694 -1.74 -19.21 11.33
CA ASP A 694 -1.33 -20.60 11.06
C ASP A 694 -2.39 -21.51 10.39
N MET A 695 -3.29 -20.93 9.58
CA MET A 695 -4.28 -21.68 8.77
C MET A 695 -3.88 -21.86 7.30
N GLY A 696 -2.68 -21.42 6.91
CA GLY A 696 -2.16 -21.45 5.53
C GLY A 696 -1.92 -22.84 4.92
N TRP A 697 -1.43 -22.88 3.66
CA TRP A 697 -1.19 -24.13 2.92
C TRP A 697 -0.12 -25.03 3.55
N LEU A 698 0.91 -24.43 4.15
CA LEU A 698 1.94 -25.07 4.95
C LEU A 698 1.85 -24.46 6.35
N ARG A 699 1.37 -25.22 7.33
CA ARG A 699 1.29 -24.72 8.70
C ARG A 699 2.65 -24.83 9.38
N LEU A 700 2.98 -23.84 10.20
CA LEU A 700 4.10 -23.85 11.11
C LEU A 700 4.01 -25.07 12.05
N ALA A 701 2.80 -25.47 12.46
CA ALA A 701 2.56 -26.74 13.13
C ALA A 701 3.01 -27.98 12.31
N ASP A 702 2.67 -28.06 11.01
CA ASP A 702 3.10 -29.19 10.14
C ASP A 702 4.63 -29.26 10.01
N VAL A 703 5.28 -28.09 9.95
CA VAL A 703 6.74 -27.98 9.86
C VAL A 703 7.39 -28.32 11.20
N PHE A 704 6.85 -27.85 12.33
CA PHE A 704 7.32 -28.22 13.67
C PHE A 704 7.19 -29.73 13.94
N ASP A 705 6.06 -30.38 13.62
CA ASP A 705 5.90 -31.84 13.78
C ASP A 705 6.86 -32.68 12.91
N ALA A 706 7.34 -32.09 11.80
CA ALA A 706 8.37 -32.68 10.95
C ALA A 706 9.79 -32.45 11.51
N VAL A 707 10.09 -31.25 12.00
CA VAL A 707 11.43 -30.82 12.46
C VAL A 707 11.69 -31.20 13.93
N ALA A 708 10.66 -31.39 14.76
CA ALA A 708 10.80 -31.87 16.15
C ALA A 708 11.45 -33.26 16.25
N LYS A 709 11.41 -34.05 15.17
CA LYS A 709 12.10 -35.35 15.05
C LYS A 709 13.59 -35.23 14.71
N SER A 710 14.06 -34.03 14.41
CA SER A 710 15.45 -33.68 14.12
C SER A 710 15.97 -32.51 14.97
N ILE A 711 15.28 -32.17 16.06
CA ILE A 711 15.77 -31.27 17.12
C ILE A 711 16.33 -32.12 18.27
N GLN A 712 17.45 -31.67 18.85
CA GLN A 712 18.09 -32.19 20.06
C GLN A 712 18.02 -31.11 21.15
N GLU A 713 18.09 -31.51 22.42
CA GLU A 713 17.98 -30.59 23.58
C GLU A 713 19.08 -29.51 23.64
N SER A 714 20.16 -29.67 22.87
CA SER A 714 21.27 -28.72 22.75
C SER A 714 21.16 -27.71 21.61
N ASP A 715 20.11 -27.78 20.77
CA ASP A 715 20.00 -26.89 19.60
C ASP A 715 19.64 -25.44 19.97
N THR A 716 20.32 -24.48 19.33
CA THR A 716 20.02 -23.06 19.54
C THR A 716 18.77 -22.61 18.78
N ARG A 717 18.14 -21.53 19.24
CA ARG A 717 16.97 -20.90 18.58
C ARG A 717 17.21 -20.62 17.09
N GLU A 718 18.42 -20.24 16.73
CA GLU A 718 18.86 -19.95 15.36
C GLU A 718 18.97 -21.24 14.52
N GLN A 719 19.49 -22.33 15.09
CA GLN A 719 19.56 -23.64 14.44
C GLN A 719 18.17 -24.21 14.17
N VAL A 720 17.24 -24.04 15.12
CA VAL A 720 15.82 -24.39 14.93
C VAL A 720 15.20 -23.55 13.80
N GLN A 721 15.37 -22.22 13.81
CA GLN A 721 14.88 -21.34 12.73
C GLN A 721 15.47 -21.70 11.35
N LYS A 722 16.75 -22.07 11.29
CA LYS A 722 17.40 -22.54 10.04
C LYS A 722 16.72 -23.80 9.51
N ARG A 723 16.50 -24.82 10.35
CA ARG A 723 15.83 -26.08 9.95
C ARG A 723 14.37 -25.89 9.53
N LEU A 724 13.64 -24.96 10.15
CA LEU A 724 12.30 -24.58 9.70
C LEU A 724 12.32 -23.98 8.28
N LYS A 725 13.30 -23.11 7.98
CA LYS A 725 13.47 -22.52 6.64
C LYS A 725 13.88 -23.57 5.60
N GLU A 726 14.88 -24.39 5.92
CA GLU A 726 15.34 -25.51 5.07
C GLU A 726 14.17 -26.44 4.73
N ARG A 727 13.34 -26.79 5.72
CA ARG A 727 12.16 -27.66 5.52
C ARG A 727 11.09 -27.04 4.62
N ARG A 728 10.88 -25.71 4.63
CA ARG A 728 10.01 -25.04 3.65
C ARG A 728 10.60 -25.16 2.24
N THR A 729 11.91 -24.95 2.09
CA THR A 729 12.59 -25.08 0.79
C THR A 729 12.50 -26.50 0.23
N GLU A 730 12.69 -27.54 1.05
CA GLU A 730 12.52 -28.96 0.64
C GLU A 730 11.13 -29.24 0.05
N VAL A 731 10.07 -28.73 0.71
CA VAL A 731 8.69 -28.89 0.23
C VAL A 731 8.51 -28.20 -1.12
N LEU A 732 9.08 -27.01 -1.32
CA LEU A 732 8.97 -26.26 -2.58
C LEU A 732 9.80 -26.88 -3.71
N ILE A 733 10.97 -27.45 -3.41
CA ILE A 733 11.75 -28.25 -4.38
C ILE A 733 10.91 -29.43 -4.88
N SER A 734 10.11 -30.07 -4.01
CA SER A 734 9.19 -31.14 -4.43
C SER A 734 8.07 -30.69 -5.40
N TRP A 735 7.81 -29.38 -5.51
CA TRP A 735 6.87 -28.77 -6.48
C TRP A 735 7.53 -28.11 -7.70
N GLY A 736 8.86 -28.24 -7.80
CA GLY A 736 9.66 -27.76 -8.93
C GLY A 736 10.36 -26.42 -8.71
N TYR A 737 10.51 -25.96 -7.46
CA TYR A 737 11.48 -24.91 -7.15
C TYR A 737 12.91 -25.44 -7.34
N GLN A 738 13.84 -24.54 -7.68
CA GLN A 738 15.28 -24.79 -7.69
C GLN A 738 15.91 -23.80 -6.71
N GLU A 739 16.83 -24.25 -5.87
CA GLU A 739 17.46 -23.40 -4.86
C GLU A 739 18.29 -22.29 -5.55
N GLY A 740 17.99 -21.03 -5.25
CA GLY A 740 18.51 -19.86 -5.98
C GLY A 740 17.76 -19.50 -7.27
N GLY A 741 16.65 -20.19 -7.60
CA GLY A 741 15.79 -19.87 -8.73
C GLY A 741 15.01 -18.56 -8.56
N SER A 742 14.54 -17.99 -9.68
CA SER A 742 13.89 -16.67 -9.73
C SER A 742 12.62 -16.56 -8.87
N PRO A 743 12.21 -15.33 -8.46
CA PRO A 743 10.97 -15.11 -7.72
C PRO A 743 9.72 -15.67 -8.42
N GLU A 744 9.68 -15.67 -9.75
CA GLU A 744 8.60 -16.28 -10.53
C GLU A 744 8.54 -17.80 -10.36
N LEU A 745 9.70 -18.49 -10.34
CA LEU A 745 9.76 -19.93 -10.11
C LEU A 745 9.39 -20.29 -8.67
N LEU A 746 9.72 -19.45 -7.70
CA LEU A 746 9.27 -19.57 -6.32
C LEU A 746 7.74 -19.44 -6.23
N GLY A 747 7.17 -18.36 -6.77
CA GLY A 747 5.71 -18.14 -6.78
C GLY A 747 4.95 -19.22 -7.54
N GLN A 748 5.49 -19.76 -8.63
CA GLN A 748 4.93 -20.92 -9.32
C GLN A 748 4.98 -22.20 -8.48
N ALA A 749 6.06 -22.45 -7.74
CA ALA A 749 6.16 -23.62 -6.86
C ALA A 749 5.20 -23.51 -5.67
N GLU A 750 5.08 -22.33 -5.05
CA GLU A 750 4.12 -22.05 -3.99
C GLU A 750 2.69 -22.20 -4.48
N ALA A 751 2.32 -21.61 -5.63
CA ALA A 751 0.97 -21.73 -6.18
C ALA A 751 0.56 -23.19 -6.51
N ARG A 752 1.51 -24.03 -6.94
CA ARG A 752 1.29 -25.47 -7.13
C ARG A 752 1.07 -26.19 -5.81
N ALA A 753 1.83 -25.83 -4.76
CA ALA A 753 1.70 -26.41 -3.43
C ALA A 753 0.38 -25.99 -2.74
N GLU A 754 -0.04 -24.74 -2.93
CA GLU A 754 -1.35 -24.22 -2.49
C GLU A 754 -2.51 -24.96 -3.16
N ALA A 755 -2.50 -25.07 -4.50
CA ALA A 755 -3.50 -25.84 -5.25
C ALA A 755 -3.52 -27.32 -4.82
N ALA A 756 -2.36 -27.85 -4.40
CA ALA A 756 -2.22 -29.20 -3.90
C ALA A 756 -2.70 -29.40 -2.44
N SER A 757 -2.92 -28.34 -1.67
CA SER A 757 -3.31 -28.38 -0.25
C SER A 757 -4.63 -29.12 0.02
N THR A 758 -4.89 -29.47 1.29
CA THR A 758 -6.19 -29.99 1.73
C THR A 758 -7.22 -28.86 1.90
N PRO A 759 -8.54 -29.14 1.79
CA PRO A 759 -9.58 -28.09 1.83
C PRO A 759 -9.66 -27.30 3.15
N ASP A 760 -9.10 -27.81 4.25
CA ASP A 760 -9.06 -27.14 5.55
C ASP A 760 -7.93 -26.08 5.67
N ARG A 761 -7.11 -25.92 4.62
CA ARG A 761 -6.14 -24.83 4.53
C ARG A 761 -6.75 -23.61 3.84
N VAL A 762 -6.39 -22.41 4.28
CA VAL A 762 -6.75 -21.15 3.63
C VAL A 762 -5.65 -20.74 2.65
N ILE A 763 -6.04 -20.47 1.41
CA ILE A 763 -5.15 -20.14 0.27
C ILE A 763 -5.73 -19.00 -0.59
N PRO A 764 -4.91 -18.25 -1.36
CA PRO A 764 -5.35 -17.21 -2.28
C PRO A 764 -6.50 -17.63 -3.19
N LEU A 765 -7.37 -16.68 -3.57
CA LEU A 765 -8.57 -16.96 -4.38
C LEU A 765 -8.28 -17.54 -5.77
N SER A 766 -7.05 -17.42 -6.27
CA SER A 766 -6.59 -18.00 -7.53
C SER A 766 -6.29 -19.50 -7.38
N THR A 767 -5.48 -19.87 -6.38
CA THR A 767 -5.12 -21.26 -6.10
C THR A 767 -6.27 -22.03 -5.43
N LEU A 768 -7.22 -21.34 -4.79
CA LEU A 768 -8.52 -21.88 -4.37
C LEU A 768 -9.31 -22.47 -5.54
N GLY A 769 -9.45 -21.71 -6.64
CA GLY A 769 -10.12 -22.19 -7.85
C GLY A 769 -9.40 -23.41 -8.44
N TYR A 770 -8.07 -23.36 -8.53
CA TYR A 770 -7.27 -24.50 -9.01
C TYR A 770 -7.41 -25.76 -8.13
N ARG A 771 -7.40 -25.59 -6.80
CA ARG A 771 -7.63 -26.67 -5.82
C ARG A 771 -8.99 -27.34 -6.04
N ARG A 772 -10.02 -26.56 -6.34
CA ARG A 772 -11.36 -27.06 -6.65
C ARG A 772 -11.45 -27.71 -8.03
N PHE A 773 -10.80 -27.17 -9.06
CA PHE A 773 -10.70 -27.83 -10.35
C PHE A 773 -10.01 -29.21 -10.26
N ARG A 774 -9.00 -29.35 -9.37
CA ARG A 774 -8.44 -30.67 -9.04
C ARG A 774 -9.48 -31.58 -8.40
N ILE A 775 -10.03 -31.20 -7.25
CA ILE A 775 -10.84 -32.09 -6.39
C ILE A 775 -12.18 -32.46 -7.04
N ASP A 776 -12.87 -31.49 -7.63
CA ASP A 776 -14.25 -31.66 -8.13
C ASP A 776 -14.30 -32.05 -9.63
N CYS A 777 -13.17 -32.04 -10.36
CA CYS A 777 -13.10 -32.45 -11.77
C CYS A 777 -11.96 -33.43 -12.11
N ILE A 778 -10.69 -33.09 -11.85
CA ILE A 778 -9.55 -33.91 -12.29
C ILE A 778 -9.40 -35.21 -11.48
N ASP A 779 -9.48 -35.17 -10.15
CA ASP A 779 -9.35 -36.36 -9.29
C ASP A 779 -10.42 -37.43 -9.62
N PRO A 780 -11.71 -37.08 -9.85
CA PRO A 780 -12.71 -38.01 -10.42
C PRO A 780 -12.28 -38.66 -11.74
N LEU A 781 -11.65 -37.92 -12.66
CA LEU A 781 -11.20 -38.42 -13.97
C LEU A 781 -9.91 -39.24 -13.90
N LEU A 782 -9.05 -38.99 -12.90
CA LEU A 782 -7.90 -39.82 -12.55
C LEU A 782 -8.32 -41.10 -11.82
N SER A 783 -9.45 -41.06 -11.09
CA SER A 783 -9.94 -42.19 -10.31
C SER A 783 -10.27 -43.42 -11.16
N VAL A 784 -10.09 -44.60 -10.55
CA VAL A 784 -10.35 -45.89 -11.19
C VAL A 784 -11.75 -46.38 -10.81
N PRO A 785 -12.66 -46.65 -11.77
CA PRO A 785 -14.01 -47.14 -11.48
C PRO A 785 -14.01 -48.45 -10.68
N LYS A 786 -14.60 -48.42 -9.48
CA LYS A 786 -14.70 -49.58 -8.60
C LYS A 786 -15.71 -50.59 -9.16
N SER A 787 -15.21 -51.67 -9.78
CA SER A 787 -16.02 -52.79 -10.26
C SER A 787 -16.90 -53.37 -9.14
N LYS A 788 -18.21 -53.46 -9.37
CA LYS A 788 -19.14 -54.18 -8.47
C LYS A 788 -18.77 -55.67 -8.46
N LYS A 789 -18.65 -56.26 -7.26
CA LYS A 789 -18.22 -57.67 -7.07
C LYS A 789 -19.07 -58.65 -7.89
N GLY A 790 -18.54 -59.17 -9.00
CA GLY A 790 -19.19 -60.14 -9.87
C GLY A 790 -18.20 -61.13 -10.49
N LYS A 791 -18.32 -62.41 -10.09
CA LYS A 791 -17.65 -63.65 -10.58
C LYS A 791 -16.44 -63.52 -11.54
N LYS A 792 -15.30 -64.07 -11.11
CA LYS A 792 -14.08 -64.29 -11.92
C LYS A 792 -14.39 -65.05 -13.23
N LYS A 793 -13.81 -64.60 -14.35
CA LYS A 793 -13.35 -65.47 -15.46
C LYS A 793 -11.91 -65.09 -15.82
N LYS A 794 -11.06 -66.10 -16.00
CA LYS A 794 -9.68 -65.96 -16.49
C LYS A 794 -9.70 -66.13 -18.01
N ILE A 795 -8.99 -65.26 -18.74
CA ILE A 795 -8.64 -65.46 -20.15
C ILE A 795 -7.11 -65.24 -20.25
N PRO A 796 -6.34 -66.15 -20.86
CA PRO A 796 -4.90 -65.98 -21.03
C PRO A 796 -4.56 -65.10 -22.24
N SER A 797 -3.43 -64.41 -22.20
CA SER A 797 -2.79 -63.78 -23.34
C SER A 797 -1.26 -63.87 -23.18
N PRO A 798 -0.47 -64.17 -24.24
CA PRO A 798 0.92 -64.61 -24.11
C PRO A 798 1.93 -63.45 -24.10
N ASN A 799 1.73 -62.44 -23.25
CA ASN A 799 2.81 -61.56 -22.81
C ASN A 799 2.51 -60.94 -21.44
N GLY A 800 3.54 -60.72 -20.63
CA GLY A 800 3.41 -60.60 -19.18
C GLY A 800 2.83 -59.27 -18.67
N GLY A 801 1.64 -59.32 -18.07
CA GLY A 801 1.11 -58.25 -17.21
C GLY A 801 -0.42 -58.14 -17.25
N PRO A 802 -1.14 -58.16 -16.10
CA PRO A 802 -2.57 -57.88 -16.11
C PRO A 802 -2.83 -56.40 -16.42
N PRO A 803 -3.78 -56.05 -17.30
CA PRO A 803 -4.10 -54.66 -17.58
C PRO A 803 -4.76 -54.03 -16.34
N MET A 804 -4.01 -53.18 -15.64
CA MET A 804 -4.59 -52.36 -14.57
C MET A 804 -5.69 -51.47 -15.17
N PRO A 805 -6.89 -51.43 -14.57
CA PRO A 805 -7.94 -50.51 -15.00
C PRO A 805 -7.46 -49.07 -14.78
N LYS A 806 -7.21 -48.34 -15.87
CA LYS A 806 -6.78 -46.94 -15.85
C LYS A 806 -7.97 -46.02 -15.63
N GLY A 807 -7.76 -44.92 -14.90
CA GLY A 807 -8.74 -43.83 -14.82
C GLY A 807 -9.02 -43.21 -16.19
N ARG A 808 -10.19 -42.59 -16.35
CA ARG A 808 -10.74 -42.10 -17.63
C ARG A 808 -9.75 -41.19 -18.38
N LEU A 809 -9.16 -40.21 -17.69
CA LEU A 809 -8.15 -39.32 -18.29
C LEU A 809 -6.87 -40.05 -18.71
N ALA A 810 -6.48 -41.12 -18.00
CA ALA A 810 -5.33 -41.96 -18.34
C ALA A 810 -5.61 -42.97 -19.47
N ARG A 811 -6.87 -43.11 -19.91
CA ARG A 811 -7.27 -43.77 -21.16
C ARG A 811 -7.29 -42.77 -22.31
N ALA A 812 -7.93 -41.61 -22.14
CA ALA A 812 -7.91 -40.51 -23.11
C ALA A 812 -6.49 -40.09 -23.52
N VAL A 813 -5.56 -39.93 -22.57
CA VAL A 813 -4.13 -39.63 -22.85
C VAL A 813 -3.36 -40.82 -23.42
N LYS A 814 -3.87 -42.05 -23.30
CA LYS A 814 -3.35 -43.19 -24.07
C LYS A 814 -3.77 -43.01 -25.54
N GLU A 815 -5.04 -42.77 -25.79
CA GLU A 815 -5.65 -42.65 -27.11
C GLU A 815 -5.11 -41.47 -27.91
N LEU A 816 -5.00 -40.29 -27.31
CA LEU A 816 -4.38 -39.08 -27.91
C LEU A 816 -2.94 -39.32 -28.41
N LEU A 817 -2.16 -40.12 -27.67
CA LEU A 817 -0.74 -40.37 -27.95
C LEU A 817 -0.48 -41.65 -28.78
N GLU A 818 -1.39 -42.61 -28.78
CA GLU A 818 -1.18 -43.97 -29.33
C GLU A 818 -2.24 -44.39 -30.37
N GLY A 819 -3.23 -43.54 -30.67
CA GLY A 819 -4.26 -43.79 -31.70
C GLY A 819 -3.80 -43.45 -33.12
N GLU A 820 -4.36 -44.13 -34.13
CA GLU A 820 -3.96 -43.94 -35.54
C GLU A 820 -4.84 -42.88 -36.24
N GLY A 821 -4.21 -41.94 -36.97
CA GLY A 821 -4.89 -40.91 -37.77
C GLY A 821 -5.18 -39.58 -37.05
N GLY A 822 -4.72 -38.46 -37.64
CA GLY A 822 -4.84 -37.11 -37.10
C GLY A 822 -3.49 -36.37 -37.12
N ASP A 823 -3.50 -35.07 -36.85
CA ASP A 823 -2.27 -34.28 -36.78
C ASP A 823 -1.44 -34.66 -35.54
N VAL A 824 -0.14 -34.88 -35.76
CA VAL A 824 0.84 -35.27 -34.75
C VAL A 824 1.30 -34.06 -33.93
N GLU A 825 1.28 -32.86 -34.50
CA GLU A 825 1.70 -31.63 -33.82
C GLU A 825 0.63 -31.18 -32.82
N GLU A 826 -0.64 -31.08 -33.25
CA GLU A 826 -1.79 -30.80 -32.37
C GLU A 826 -1.89 -31.77 -31.18
N ARG A 827 -1.67 -33.07 -31.40
CA ARG A 827 -1.68 -34.06 -30.32
C ARG A 827 -0.55 -33.85 -29.30
N ARG A 828 0.62 -33.36 -29.73
CA ARG A 828 1.73 -33.00 -28.83
C ARG A 828 1.43 -31.71 -28.07
N ARG A 829 0.89 -30.70 -28.76
CA ARG A 829 0.45 -29.43 -28.18
C ARG A 829 -0.56 -29.66 -27.06
N LEU A 830 -1.62 -30.41 -27.32
CA LEU A 830 -2.65 -30.78 -26.32
C LEU A 830 -2.09 -31.63 -25.16
N ALA A 831 -1.09 -32.48 -25.40
CA ALA A 831 -0.41 -33.21 -24.34
C ALA A 831 0.43 -32.28 -23.43
N GLY A 832 1.08 -31.26 -24.01
CA GLY A 832 1.80 -30.21 -23.28
C GLY A 832 0.87 -29.26 -22.51
N GLU A 833 -0.22 -28.80 -23.13
CA GLU A 833 -1.24 -27.98 -22.46
C GLU A 833 -1.89 -28.74 -21.29
N LEU A 834 -2.12 -30.06 -21.44
CA LEU A 834 -2.56 -30.92 -20.33
C LEU A 834 -1.49 -31.09 -19.24
N ALA A 835 -0.20 -31.07 -19.56
CA ALA A 835 0.87 -31.05 -18.56
C ALA A 835 0.90 -29.71 -17.78
N ILE A 836 0.67 -28.58 -18.46
CA ILE A 836 0.48 -27.26 -17.82
C ILE A 836 -0.73 -27.28 -16.87
N LEU A 837 -1.87 -27.84 -17.31
CA LEU A 837 -3.08 -28.02 -16.49
C LEU A 837 -2.77 -28.83 -15.23
N LEU A 838 -2.25 -30.05 -15.37
CA LEU A 838 -2.01 -30.97 -14.24
C LEU A 838 -1.02 -30.40 -13.23
N ARG A 839 -0.02 -29.61 -13.69
CA ARG A 839 0.89 -28.86 -12.81
C ARG A 839 0.15 -27.76 -12.04
N THR A 840 -0.55 -26.87 -12.75
CA THR A 840 -1.22 -25.70 -12.18
C THR A 840 -2.29 -26.07 -11.14
N VAL A 841 -2.99 -27.20 -11.32
CA VAL A 841 -3.98 -27.68 -10.33
C VAL A 841 -3.40 -28.53 -9.20
N GLY A 842 -2.07 -28.62 -9.05
CA GLY A 842 -1.45 -29.28 -7.91
C GLY A 842 -1.50 -30.82 -7.96
N VAL A 843 -1.53 -31.44 -9.15
CA VAL A 843 -1.29 -32.89 -9.27
C VAL A 843 0.20 -33.17 -9.04
N ARG A 844 0.50 -34.02 -8.06
CA ARG A 844 1.88 -34.29 -7.61
C ARG A 844 2.80 -34.77 -8.74
N PRO A 845 4.08 -34.35 -8.76
CA PRO A 845 5.04 -34.76 -9.80
C PRO A 845 5.40 -36.25 -9.77
N ASP A 846 5.14 -36.97 -8.69
CA ASP A 846 5.33 -38.41 -8.63
C ASP A 846 4.31 -39.19 -9.48
N HIS A 847 3.14 -38.59 -9.76
CA HIS A 847 1.98 -39.24 -10.37
C HIS A 847 2.25 -39.79 -11.79
N PRO A 848 1.96 -41.08 -12.08
CA PRO A 848 2.35 -41.72 -13.34
C PRO A 848 1.82 -41.05 -14.61
N LEU A 849 0.62 -40.47 -14.58
CA LEU A 849 0.08 -39.77 -15.76
C LEU A 849 0.83 -38.46 -16.04
N ARG A 850 1.13 -37.69 -14.98
CA ARG A 850 1.86 -36.43 -15.09
C ARG A 850 3.26 -36.68 -15.67
N LYS A 851 3.97 -37.69 -15.16
CA LYS A 851 5.26 -38.17 -15.73
C LYS A 851 5.20 -38.65 -17.20
N LYS A 852 4.02 -38.99 -17.74
CA LYS A 852 3.85 -39.28 -19.17
C LYS A 852 3.71 -38.00 -20.00
N VAL A 853 2.94 -37.01 -19.52
CA VAL A 853 2.66 -35.77 -20.27
C VAL A 853 3.71 -34.67 -20.10
N ASP A 854 4.37 -34.55 -18.94
CA ASP A 854 5.45 -33.57 -18.69
C ASP A 854 6.63 -33.71 -19.69
N LYS A 855 6.70 -34.82 -20.45
CA LYS A 855 7.66 -35.02 -21.55
C LYS A 855 7.38 -34.19 -22.81
N TYR A 856 6.15 -33.71 -22.98
CA TYR A 856 5.69 -32.96 -24.16
C TYR A 856 5.66 -31.43 -23.91
N ASP A 857 6.04 -30.99 -22.71
CA ASP A 857 6.02 -29.59 -22.26
C ASP A 857 6.75 -28.62 -23.21
N LYS A 858 7.86 -29.06 -23.81
CA LYS A 858 8.65 -28.26 -24.76
C LYS A 858 7.86 -27.81 -25.99
N PHE A 859 6.89 -28.60 -26.44
CA PHE A 859 6.07 -28.31 -27.62
C PHE A 859 4.99 -27.23 -27.39
N VAL A 860 5.00 -26.54 -26.24
CA VAL A 860 4.16 -25.35 -25.96
C VAL A 860 5.02 -24.08 -25.83
N VAL A 861 6.35 -24.18 -25.97
CA VAL A 861 7.30 -23.06 -25.89
C VAL A 861 7.84 -22.68 -27.28
N GLU A 862 7.69 -23.56 -28.27
CA GLU A 862 8.18 -23.40 -29.65
C GLU A 862 7.06 -23.06 -30.66
N SER A 863 5.82 -22.79 -30.19
CA SER A 863 4.62 -22.54 -31.00
C SER A 863 3.69 -21.49 -30.41
#